data_AF-A6R9T8-F1
#
_entry.id   AF-A6R9T8-F1
#
_cell.length_a   1.000
_cell.length_b   1.000
_cell.length_c   1.000
_cell.angle_alpha   90.00
_cell.angle_beta   90.00
_cell.angle_gamma   90.00
#
_symmetry.space_group_name_H-M   'P 1'
#
loop_
_entity.id
_entity.type
_entity.pdbx_description
1 polymer ?
#
loop_
_entity_poly.entity_id
_entity_poly.type
_entity_poly.pdbx_seq_one_letter_code
_entity_poly.pdbx_strand_id
1 'polypeptide(L)'
;MACVGAFLSKHLLTYQVCGANTNVGKTVFSSLLYKAHALSKPKTNHWYLKPVSTGPECDRDDRHISRFAKHVSIKCLYIFDQPVSPHLAAAGKQAAKLPLPLPVILVADSRLGGISSSIAAFESLSLRGYDVHAVAVLEDNFYQNHTYLEEFFLSKRNIPVLTVPQPPPKQLTGDDSVAADDEQKMSRYYEEQAKRLLTEVHGPRSSFLDILSEKHHSRISELESMSARAHSSIWYPFTQHQSLAPKDIMVIDSAYGDCFQTSTGNSTESGSEPTAANTEPSQENKSNLLRPTFDGSASWWTQCLGHGNPELSLEAAYAAGRYGHVILPGAIHEPALSLAESLIKMINNPRLKRAFYSDNGSTGMEVAVKMALRVACKRYNWDSSKEDIEILGLRGSYHGDTIGTMDLAEPSIYNKKVEWYRGRGHWFNFPTDGRKFGALIMEPVILGAGGMLFADPLFQQTMVEVVRENPGLFGGGHAPPSSSSDRTWSGLPVVFDEVFTGLYRLGRASSASFLDTHADISVHAKLLTGGLVPLCITLASEDIFDAFCTPHKVDALLHGHSYTAHPVGCRVAEASLRMLTTKNAERCQQMLLRDQPHRQPHNQPSVEAGVDLPEQLRHVWSSWSDQLVLDLSRSEQVEAAFALGTVLSISLRSQDGGGK
;
A
#
# COMPACT_ATOMS: atom_id res chain seq x y z
N MET A 1 -3.54 -15.44 -1.15
CA MET A 1 -4.95 -15.42 -0.67
C MET A 1 -5.84 -15.16 -1.87
N ALA A 2 -7.05 -15.72 -1.92
CA ALA A 2 -8.01 -15.35 -2.95
C ALA A 2 -8.46 -13.89 -2.74
N CYS A 3 -8.49 -13.08 -3.80
CA CYS A 3 -9.08 -11.74 -3.73
C CYS A 3 -10.58 -11.88 -3.48
N VAL A 4 -11.07 -11.31 -2.38
CA VAL A 4 -12.51 -11.32 -2.05
C VAL A 4 -13.11 -9.98 -2.45
N GLY A 5 -14.25 -10.03 -3.13
CA GLY A 5 -14.96 -8.85 -3.62
C GLY A 5 -15.71 -8.12 -2.50
N ALA A 6 -15.65 -6.79 -2.53
CA ALA A 6 -16.62 -5.95 -1.85
C ALA A 6 -17.99 -6.09 -2.53
N PHE A 7 -19.06 -5.90 -1.75
CA PHE A 7 -20.42 -5.93 -2.27
C PHE A 7 -20.99 -4.51 -2.33
N LEU A 8 -21.43 -4.11 -3.53
CA LEU A 8 -22.13 -2.87 -3.78
C LEU A 8 -23.22 -3.11 -4.83
N SER A 9 -24.44 -2.67 -4.59
CA SER A 9 -25.56 -2.89 -5.51
C SER A 9 -26.44 -1.66 -5.64
N LYS A 10 -27.00 -1.42 -6.85
CA LYS A 10 -27.99 -0.34 -7.06
C LYS A 10 -29.27 -0.54 -6.27
N HIS A 11 -29.62 -1.78 -5.96
CA HIS A 11 -30.92 -2.14 -5.41
C HIS A 11 -30.88 -2.55 -3.93
N LEU A 12 -29.68 -2.78 -3.38
CA LEU A 12 -29.50 -3.23 -2.01
C LEU A 12 -28.60 -2.25 -1.24
N LEU A 13 -29.22 -1.48 -0.34
CA LEU A 13 -28.52 -0.62 0.61
C LEU A 13 -27.88 -1.51 1.68
N THR A 14 -26.57 -1.41 1.84
CA THR A 14 -25.81 -2.25 2.78
C THR A 14 -25.00 -1.35 3.70
N TYR A 15 -25.21 -1.49 5.01
CA TYR A 15 -24.54 -0.71 6.04
C TYR A 15 -23.99 -1.62 7.14
N GLN A 16 -22.80 -1.30 7.62
CA GLN A 16 -22.23 -1.91 8.81
C GLN A 16 -22.56 -1.08 10.04
N VAL A 17 -23.15 -1.70 11.07
CA VAL A 17 -23.43 -1.02 12.35
C VAL A 17 -22.29 -1.29 13.32
N CYS A 18 -21.50 -0.27 13.60
CA CYS A 18 -20.39 -0.30 14.57
C CYS A 18 -20.81 0.41 15.85
N GLY A 19 -20.28 0.01 17.00
CA GLY A 19 -20.53 0.73 18.26
C GLY A 19 -19.22 1.28 18.81
N ALA A 20 -19.26 2.49 19.37
CA ALA A 20 -18.14 3.08 20.09
C ALA A 20 -17.71 2.21 21.29
N ASN A 21 -18.66 1.50 21.88
CA ASN A 21 -18.41 0.55 22.95
C ASN A 21 -19.43 -0.62 22.94
N THR A 22 -19.31 -1.51 23.93
CA THR A 22 -20.36 -2.44 24.31
C THR A 22 -21.51 -1.70 24.99
N ASN A 23 -22.72 -2.27 24.88
CA ASN A 23 -23.95 -1.75 25.48
C ASN A 23 -24.35 -0.31 25.11
N VAL A 24 -23.92 0.19 23.93
CA VAL A 24 -24.35 1.50 23.39
C VAL A 24 -25.67 1.46 22.61
N GLY A 25 -26.34 0.31 22.57
CA GLY A 25 -27.62 0.17 21.85
C GLY A 25 -27.55 -0.26 20.39
N LYS A 26 -26.45 -0.89 19.93
CA LYS A 26 -26.31 -1.38 18.53
C LYS A 26 -27.54 -2.16 18.02
N THR A 27 -28.02 -3.10 18.82
CA THR A 27 -29.16 -3.96 18.50
C THR A 27 -30.48 -3.19 18.52
N VAL A 28 -30.57 -2.17 19.38
CA VAL A 28 -31.72 -1.26 19.45
C VAL A 28 -31.82 -0.44 18.17
N PHE A 29 -30.74 0.22 17.76
CA PHE A 29 -30.71 1.00 16.52
C PHE A 29 -30.91 0.13 15.28
N SER A 30 -30.30 -1.06 15.24
CA SER A 30 -30.52 -2.00 14.13
C SER A 30 -32.02 -2.34 14.01
N SER A 31 -32.67 -2.72 15.12
CA SER A 31 -34.10 -3.05 15.15
C SER A 31 -34.98 -1.87 14.74
N LEU A 32 -34.67 -0.66 15.23
CA LEU A 32 -35.38 0.57 14.89
C LEU A 32 -35.30 0.89 13.40
N LEU A 33 -34.09 0.86 12.83
CA LEU A 33 -33.86 1.15 11.41
C LEU A 33 -34.60 0.16 10.52
N TYR A 34 -34.58 -1.14 10.85
CA TYR A 34 -35.36 -2.12 10.11
C TYR A 34 -36.86 -1.86 10.21
N LYS A 35 -37.39 -1.59 11.41
CA LYS A 35 -38.82 -1.36 11.58
C LYS A 35 -39.27 -0.11 10.84
N ALA A 36 -38.52 0.98 10.91
CA ALA A 36 -38.82 2.21 10.18
C ALA A 36 -38.73 2.01 8.66
N HIS A 37 -37.70 1.32 8.19
CA HIS A 37 -37.55 1.06 6.75
C HIS A 37 -38.63 0.09 6.23
N ALA A 38 -39.03 -0.92 7.00
CA ALA A 38 -40.15 -1.81 6.67
C ALA A 38 -41.49 -1.07 6.61
N LEU A 39 -41.72 -0.11 7.51
CA LEU A 39 -42.91 0.75 7.45
C LEU A 39 -42.90 1.66 6.22
N SER A 40 -41.74 2.21 5.83
CA SER A 40 -41.59 3.06 4.64
C SER A 40 -41.66 2.28 3.32
N LYS A 41 -41.12 1.05 3.30
CA LYS A 41 -40.97 0.22 2.10
C LYS A 41 -41.46 -1.22 2.36
N PRO A 42 -42.77 -1.45 2.54
CA PRO A 42 -43.32 -2.73 2.99
C PRO A 42 -43.16 -3.89 1.98
N LYS A 43 -42.83 -3.58 0.71
CA LYS A 43 -42.59 -4.56 -0.35
C LYS A 43 -41.13 -4.96 -0.52
N THR A 44 -40.22 -4.36 0.26
CA THR A 44 -38.78 -4.67 0.16
C THR A 44 -38.39 -5.78 1.13
N ASN A 45 -37.47 -6.65 0.70
CA ASN A 45 -36.90 -7.65 1.59
C ASN A 45 -35.83 -6.99 2.47
N HIS A 46 -35.82 -7.33 3.76
CA HIS A 46 -34.85 -6.83 4.72
C HIS A 46 -33.97 -7.96 5.22
N TRP A 47 -32.68 -7.71 5.35
CA TRP A 47 -31.71 -8.70 5.78
C TRP A 47 -30.89 -8.18 6.95
N TYR A 48 -30.74 -9.01 7.98
CA TYR A 48 -29.81 -8.78 9.08
C TYR A 48 -28.77 -9.89 9.12
N LEU A 49 -27.51 -9.50 9.01
CA LEU A 49 -26.37 -10.41 9.10
C LEU A 49 -25.60 -10.11 10.38
N LYS A 50 -25.48 -11.12 11.25
CA LYS A 50 -24.58 -11.09 12.40
C LYS A 50 -23.42 -12.06 12.14
N PRO A 51 -22.23 -11.58 11.72
CA PRO A 51 -21.13 -12.48 11.42
C PRO A 51 -20.73 -13.35 12.62
N VAL A 52 -20.62 -12.76 13.81
CA VAL A 52 -20.23 -13.48 15.02
C VAL A 52 -21.12 -13.07 16.19
N SER A 53 -21.68 -14.06 16.89
CA SER A 53 -22.43 -13.90 18.14
C SER A 53 -21.72 -14.66 19.27
N THR A 54 -21.69 -14.06 20.46
CA THR A 54 -21.00 -14.59 21.65
C THR A 54 -21.90 -14.44 22.87
N GLY A 55 -21.95 -15.45 23.74
CA GLY A 55 -22.73 -15.43 24.98
C GLY A 55 -23.99 -16.30 24.93
N PRO A 56 -24.79 -16.28 26.01
CA PRO A 56 -25.95 -17.16 26.15
C PRO A 56 -27.04 -16.81 25.15
N GLU A 57 -27.91 -17.78 24.85
CA GLU A 57 -28.93 -17.59 23.82
C GLU A 57 -29.90 -16.44 24.08
N CYS A 58 -30.12 -16.05 25.34
CA CYS A 58 -30.99 -14.95 25.72
C CYS A 58 -30.46 -13.57 25.30
N ASP A 59 -29.15 -13.44 25.09
CA ASP A 59 -28.46 -12.19 24.76
C ASP A 59 -28.19 -12.05 23.26
N ARG A 60 -28.74 -12.96 22.47
CA ARG A 60 -28.54 -13.04 21.02
C ARG A 60 -29.27 -11.92 20.28
N ASP A 61 -28.49 -11.08 19.61
CA ASP A 61 -28.97 -9.99 18.76
C ASP A 61 -29.97 -10.47 17.69
N ASP A 62 -29.70 -11.62 17.07
CA ASP A 62 -30.58 -12.20 16.05
C ASP A 62 -31.94 -12.60 16.62
N ARG A 63 -31.99 -13.10 17.86
CA ARG A 63 -33.26 -13.38 18.55
C ARG A 63 -34.00 -12.08 18.88
N HIS A 64 -33.30 -11.08 19.41
CA HIS A 64 -33.90 -9.77 19.68
C HIS A 64 -34.54 -9.17 18.43
N ILE A 65 -33.81 -9.13 17.32
CA ILE A 65 -34.33 -8.58 16.05
C ILE A 65 -35.50 -9.42 15.52
N SER A 66 -35.44 -10.75 15.61
CA SER A 66 -36.54 -11.61 15.16
C SER A 66 -37.87 -11.35 15.90
N ARG A 67 -37.79 -10.99 17.20
CA ARG A 67 -38.96 -10.65 18.01
C ARG A 67 -39.59 -9.32 17.59
N PHE A 68 -38.77 -8.28 17.42
CA PHE A 68 -39.26 -6.91 17.23
C PHE A 68 -39.35 -6.45 15.77
N ALA A 69 -38.76 -7.21 14.83
CA ALA A 69 -38.74 -6.94 13.39
C ALA A 69 -39.06 -8.21 12.57
N LYS A 70 -40.31 -8.69 12.70
CA LYS A 70 -40.79 -9.99 12.16
C LYS A 70 -40.64 -10.19 10.63
N HIS A 71 -40.43 -9.12 9.86
CA HIS A 71 -40.28 -9.17 8.39
C HIS A 71 -38.81 -9.14 7.93
N VAL A 72 -37.85 -9.25 8.85
CA VAL A 72 -36.42 -9.28 8.54
C VAL A 72 -35.93 -10.72 8.43
N SER A 73 -35.29 -11.05 7.31
CA SER A 73 -34.54 -12.29 7.16
C SER A 73 -33.22 -12.19 7.91
N ILE A 74 -32.99 -13.10 8.85
CA ILE A 74 -31.87 -13.00 9.79
C ILE A 74 -30.93 -14.18 9.59
N LYS A 75 -29.62 -13.91 9.55
CA LYS A 75 -28.58 -14.94 9.51
C LYS A 75 -27.47 -14.61 10.50
N CYS A 76 -27.13 -15.57 11.36
CA CYS A 76 -25.91 -15.54 12.16
C CYS A 76 -24.93 -16.59 11.61
N LEU A 77 -23.69 -16.20 11.30
CA LEU A 77 -22.73 -17.11 10.66
C LEU A 77 -22.00 -17.98 11.67
N TYR A 78 -21.54 -17.38 12.77
CA TYR A 78 -20.82 -18.08 13.83
C TYR A 78 -21.39 -17.73 15.19
N ILE A 79 -21.66 -18.76 16.00
CA ILE A 79 -22.23 -18.63 17.34
C ILE A 79 -21.29 -19.32 18.32
N PHE A 80 -21.01 -18.65 19.42
CA PHE A 80 -20.20 -19.16 20.53
C PHE A 80 -20.92 -18.91 21.85
N ASP A 81 -21.01 -19.92 22.71
CA ASP A 81 -21.79 -19.82 23.96
C ASP A 81 -21.09 -18.98 25.04
N GLN A 82 -19.76 -18.80 24.92
CA GLN A 82 -18.98 -18.04 25.89
C GLN A 82 -19.19 -16.54 25.70
N PRO A 83 -19.54 -15.77 26.76
CA PRO A 83 -19.75 -14.33 26.71
C PRO A 83 -18.42 -13.56 26.75
N VAL A 84 -17.54 -13.85 25.80
CA VAL A 84 -16.24 -13.20 25.63
C VAL A 84 -16.16 -12.53 24.27
N SER A 85 -15.18 -11.64 24.07
CA SER A 85 -15.00 -10.99 22.77
C SER A 85 -14.76 -12.02 21.65
N PRO A 86 -15.26 -11.78 20.41
CA PRO A 86 -15.16 -12.72 19.29
C PRO A 86 -13.77 -13.29 19.01
N HIS A 87 -12.70 -12.52 19.21
CA HIS A 87 -11.34 -13.00 18.97
C HIS A 87 -10.89 -14.04 20.00
N LEU A 88 -11.35 -13.93 21.26
CA LEU A 88 -11.11 -14.94 22.30
C LEU A 88 -11.99 -16.17 22.05
N ALA A 89 -13.26 -15.96 21.70
CA ALA A 89 -14.18 -17.06 21.41
C ALA A 89 -13.74 -17.88 20.18
N ALA A 90 -13.12 -17.23 19.20
CA ALA A 90 -12.63 -17.84 17.97
C ALA A 90 -11.13 -18.23 18.01
N ALA A 91 -10.47 -18.16 19.17
CA ALA A 91 -9.06 -18.52 19.30
C ALA A 91 -8.79 -19.92 18.72
N GLY A 92 -7.81 -20.03 17.81
CA GLY A 92 -7.49 -21.28 17.10
C GLY A 92 -8.29 -21.55 15.82
N LYS A 93 -9.27 -20.71 15.46
CA LYS A 93 -9.95 -20.75 14.15
C LYS A 93 -9.43 -19.60 13.27
N GLN A 94 -9.20 -19.86 11.98
CA GLN A 94 -8.84 -18.81 11.03
C GLN A 94 -9.97 -17.78 10.94
N ALA A 95 -9.79 -16.62 11.57
CA ALA A 95 -10.69 -15.49 11.41
C ALA A 95 -10.50 -14.88 10.01
N ALA A 96 -11.60 -14.64 9.30
CA ALA A 96 -11.58 -13.92 8.03
C ALA A 96 -11.10 -12.48 8.27
N LYS A 97 -9.86 -12.18 7.88
CA LYS A 97 -9.31 -10.82 7.84
C LYS A 97 -9.80 -10.13 6.58
N LEU A 98 -10.98 -9.53 6.61
CA LEU A 98 -11.50 -8.79 5.47
C LEU A 98 -12.18 -7.51 5.93
N PRO A 99 -11.53 -6.34 5.75
CA PRO A 99 -12.27 -5.10 5.71
C PRO A 99 -12.99 -5.06 4.35
N LEU A 100 -14.25 -5.47 4.33
CA LEU A 100 -15.16 -5.01 3.29
C LEU A 100 -15.39 -3.51 3.58
N PRO A 101 -15.10 -2.58 2.66
CA PRO A 101 -15.31 -1.14 2.86
C PRO A 101 -16.79 -0.79 2.70
N LEU A 102 -17.63 -1.42 3.54
CA LEU A 102 -19.03 -1.08 3.67
C LEU A 102 -19.13 0.24 4.44
N PRO A 103 -20.06 1.13 4.05
CA PRO A 103 -20.30 2.35 4.80
C PRO A 103 -20.83 2.01 6.20
N VAL A 104 -20.46 2.83 7.17
CA VAL A 104 -20.68 2.57 8.59
C VAL A 104 -21.73 3.52 9.16
N ILE A 105 -22.62 2.97 9.99
CA ILE A 105 -23.41 3.71 10.98
C ILE A 105 -22.74 3.49 12.33
N LEU A 106 -22.23 4.55 12.94
CA LEU A 106 -21.55 4.50 14.24
C LEU A 106 -22.55 4.77 15.37
N VAL A 107 -22.71 3.80 16.27
CA VAL A 107 -23.50 3.96 17.49
C VAL A 107 -22.61 4.53 18.59
N ALA A 108 -22.81 5.80 18.90
CA ALA A 108 -22.08 6.55 19.91
C ALA A 108 -22.54 6.20 21.34
N ASP A 109 -21.71 6.53 22.32
CA ASP A 109 -21.95 6.29 23.73
C ASP A 109 -22.51 7.55 24.41
N SER A 110 -23.69 7.43 24.99
CA SER A 110 -24.39 8.53 25.66
C SER A 110 -24.00 8.72 27.12
N ARG A 111 -23.25 7.78 27.71
CA ARG A 111 -22.86 7.76 29.13
C ARG A 111 -21.66 8.67 29.41
N LEU A 112 -21.28 8.84 30.68
CA LEU A 112 -20.06 9.56 31.05
C LEU A 112 -18.81 9.03 30.31
N GLY A 113 -18.00 9.93 29.75
CA GLY A 113 -16.85 9.60 28.90
C GLY A 113 -17.22 9.21 27.46
N GLY A 114 -18.52 9.14 27.15
CA GLY A 114 -19.05 8.68 25.89
C GLY A 114 -18.68 9.54 24.69
N ILE A 115 -18.57 10.87 24.86
CA ILE A 115 -18.10 11.80 23.82
C ILE A 115 -16.72 11.37 23.29
N SER A 116 -15.75 11.20 24.20
CA SER A 116 -14.38 10.83 23.83
C SER A 116 -14.32 9.45 23.17
N SER A 117 -15.01 8.46 23.74
CA SER A 117 -15.05 7.11 23.15
C SER A 117 -15.65 7.09 21.74
N SER A 118 -16.66 7.92 21.49
CA SER A 118 -17.34 8.00 20.20
C SER A 118 -16.48 8.66 19.13
N ILE A 119 -15.79 9.76 19.49
CA ILE A 119 -14.85 10.43 18.59
C ILE A 119 -13.66 9.51 18.29
N ALA A 120 -13.09 8.85 19.30
CA ALA A 120 -11.97 7.91 19.11
C ALA A 120 -12.36 6.72 18.21
N ALA A 121 -13.58 6.19 18.34
CA ALA A 121 -14.10 5.15 17.47
C ALA A 121 -14.27 5.64 16.02
N PHE A 122 -14.81 6.86 15.83
CA PHE A 122 -14.92 7.50 14.52
C PHE A 122 -13.55 7.69 13.85
N GLU A 123 -12.57 8.22 14.58
CA GLU A 123 -11.21 8.42 14.08
C GLU A 123 -10.54 7.08 13.73
N SER A 124 -10.76 6.05 14.55
CA SER A 124 -10.24 4.70 14.30
C SER A 124 -10.83 4.04 13.04
N LEU A 125 -12.11 4.28 12.75
CA LEU A 125 -12.76 3.84 11.51
C LEU A 125 -12.22 4.61 10.30
N SER A 126 -12.11 5.93 10.43
CA SER A 126 -11.59 6.82 9.38
C SER A 126 -10.15 6.46 8.99
N LEU A 127 -9.29 6.21 9.97
CA LEU A 127 -7.89 5.78 9.78
C LEU A 127 -7.76 4.45 9.03
N ARG A 128 -8.82 3.62 9.04
CA ARG A 128 -8.88 2.33 8.34
C ARG A 128 -9.61 2.41 7.01
N GLY A 129 -9.97 3.61 6.56
CA GLY A 129 -10.62 3.85 5.26
C GLY A 129 -12.12 3.55 5.25
N TYR A 130 -12.79 3.56 6.40
CA TYR A 130 -14.26 3.42 6.46
C TYR A 130 -14.96 4.77 6.32
N ASP A 131 -15.97 4.84 5.47
CA ASP A 131 -16.89 5.96 5.40
C ASP A 131 -17.96 5.87 6.48
N VAL A 132 -17.94 6.79 7.45
CA VAL A 132 -19.01 6.90 8.46
C VAL A 132 -20.11 7.80 7.90
N HIS A 133 -21.20 7.18 7.45
CA HIS A 133 -22.32 7.89 6.81
C HIS A 133 -23.29 8.51 7.80
N ALA A 134 -23.38 7.98 9.02
CA ALA A 134 -24.23 8.51 10.07
C ALA A 134 -23.74 8.08 11.46
N VAL A 135 -24.16 8.84 12.47
CA VAL A 135 -23.98 8.51 13.88
C VAL A 135 -25.35 8.31 14.50
N ALA A 136 -25.47 7.38 15.45
CA ALA A 136 -26.69 7.17 16.22
C ALA A 136 -26.36 7.19 17.71
N VAL A 137 -27.19 7.83 18.53
CA VAL A 137 -26.93 8.01 19.96
C VAL A 137 -28.23 7.97 20.76
N LEU A 138 -28.20 7.31 21.90
CA LEU A 138 -29.34 7.33 22.82
C LEU A 138 -29.34 8.65 23.60
N GLU A 139 -30.50 9.26 23.80
CA GLU A 139 -30.64 10.45 24.64
C GLU A 139 -30.23 10.11 26.07
N ASP A 140 -29.60 11.06 26.75
CA ASP A 140 -29.33 10.96 28.17
C ASP A 140 -29.57 12.35 28.74
N ASN A 141 -30.62 12.50 29.54
CA ASN A 141 -31.05 13.80 30.04
C ASN A 141 -30.05 14.39 31.06
N PHE A 142 -29.22 13.55 31.67
CA PHE A 142 -28.26 13.97 32.68
C PHE A 142 -26.95 14.44 32.03
N TYR A 143 -26.34 13.61 31.19
CA TYR A 143 -25.04 13.93 30.55
C TYR A 143 -25.19 14.76 29.28
N GLN A 144 -26.30 14.59 28.55
CA GLN A 144 -26.59 15.32 27.32
C GLN A 144 -25.49 15.21 26.24
N ASN A 145 -24.73 14.11 26.23
CA ASN A 145 -23.69 13.85 25.23
C ASN A 145 -24.22 13.91 23.79
N HIS A 146 -25.47 13.50 23.58
CA HIS A 146 -26.12 13.51 22.27
C HIS A 146 -26.12 14.91 21.64
N THR A 147 -26.39 15.97 22.42
CA THR A 147 -26.37 17.37 21.95
C THR A 147 -24.99 17.78 21.44
N TYR A 148 -23.93 17.46 22.20
CA TYR A 148 -22.56 17.76 21.79
C TYR A 148 -22.16 16.98 20.53
N LEU A 149 -22.48 15.69 20.49
CA LEU A 149 -22.13 14.82 19.36
C LEU A 149 -22.88 15.21 18.10
N GLU A 150 -24.15 15.61 18.21
CA GLU A 150 -24.94 16.16 17.12
C GLU A 150 -24.27 17.40 16.52
N GLU A 151 -23.92 18.38 17.35
CA GLU A 151 -23.20 19.57 16.89
C GLU A 151 -21.86 19.20 16.24
N PHE A 152 -21.06 18.35 16.89
CA PHE A 152 -19.73 17.95 16.41
C PHE A 152 -19.79 17.27 15.04
N PHE A 153 -20.65 16.26 14.87
CA PHE A 153 -20.71 15.48 13.63
C PHE A 153 -21.42 16.23 12.52
N LEU A 154 -22.51 16.95 12.81
CA LEU A 154 -23.23 17.68 11.78
C LEU A 154 -22.43 18.90 11.30
N SER A 155 -21.97 19.76 12.20
CA SER A 155 -21.32 21.02 11.82
C SER A 155 -19.89 20.86 11.32
N LYS A 156 -19.09 19.98 11.94
CA LYS A 156 -17.66 19.86 11.62
C LYS A 156 -17.35 18.77 10.62
N ARG A 157 -18.22 17.78 10.49
CA ARG A 157 -17.99 16.59 9.65
C ARG A 157 -19.05 16.37 8.57
N ASN A 158 -20.16 17.12 8.59
CA ASN A 158 -21.31 16.90 7.69
C ASN A 158 -21.85 15.45 7.75
N ILE A 159 -21.90 14.90 8.97
CA ILE A 159 -22.42 13.56 9.25
C ILE A 159 -23.72 13.70 10.06
N PRO A 160 -24.85 13.18 9.57
CA PRO A 160 -26.12 13.24 10.28
C PRO A 160 -26.07 12.40 11.56
N VAL A 161 -26.73 12.89 12.61
CA VAL A 161 -26.85 12.21 13.90
C VAL A 161 -28.32 11.85 14.16
N LEU A 162 -28.58 10.57 14.40
CA LEU A 162 -29.86 10.06 14.85
C LEU A 162 -29.88 9.97 16.37
N THR A 163 -30.66 10.85 16.99
CA THR A 163 -30.84 10.89 18.44
C THR A 163 -32.17 10.23 18.80
N VAL A 164 -32.16 9.25 19.71
CA VAL A 164 -33.35 8.48 20.09
C VAL A 164 -33.46 8.37 21.62
N PRO A 165 -34.64 8.54 22.24
CA PRO A 165 -34.84 8.36 23.68
C PRO A 165 -34.36 7.00 24.18
N GLN A 166 -33.99 6.90 25.46
CA GLN A 166 -33.62 5.62 26.07
C GLN A 166 -34.75 4.59 25.92
N PRO A 167 -34.43 3.31 25.63
CA PRO A 167 -35.44 2.25 25.67
C PRO A 167 -35.97 2.08 27.11
N PRO A 168 -37.19 1.56 27.27
CA PRO A 168 -37.75 1.29 28.59
C PRO A 168 -36.83 0.34 29.38
N PRO A 169 -36.65 0.56 30.69
CA PRO A 169 -35.77 -0.26 31.52
C PRO A 169 -36.32 -1.69 31.60
N LYS A 170 -35.44 -2.67 31.38
CA LYS A 170 -35.78 -4.09 31.54
C LYS A 170 -35.94 -4.43 33.02
N GLN A 171 -37.04 -5.10 33.38
CA GLN A 171 -37.26 -5.61 34.72
C GLN A 171 -36.58 -6.98 34.86
N LEU A 172 -35.62 -7.09 35.77
CA LEU A 172 -34.89 -8.33 36.01
C LEU A 172 -35.63 -9.18 37.05
N THR A 173 -36.70 -9.85 36.62
CA THR A 173 -37.44 -10.82 37.44
C THR A 173 -37.52 -12.17 36.73
N GLY A 174 -37.68 -13.26 37.49
CA GLY A 174 -37.86 -14.62 36.96
C GLY A 174 -39.32 -14.96 36.62
N ASP A 175 -40.17 -13.96 36.45
CA ASP A 175 -41.62 -14.10 36.23
C ASP A 175 -41.95 -13.90 34.74
N ASP A 176 -42.53 -14.92 34.11
CA ASP A 176 -42.91 -14.92 32.69
C ASP A 176 -43.92 -13.81 32.34
N SER A 177 -44.76 -13.38 33.30
CA SER A 177 -45.72 -12.29 33.08
C SER A 177 -45.05 -10.92 32.94
N VAL A 178 -43.95 -10.70 33.68
CA VAL A 178 -43.15 -9.48 33.62
C VAL A 178 -42.32 -9.45 32.34
N ALA A 179 -41.83 -10.60 31.88
CA ALA A 179 -41.12 -10.71 30.61
C ALA A 179 -42.02 -10.35 29.40
N ALA A 180 -43.30 -10.75 29.44
CA ALA A 180 -44.27 -10.40 28.40
C ALA A 180 -44.63 -8.90 28.41
N ASP A 181 -44.74 -8.29 29.59
CA ASP A 181 -44.96 -6.85 29.74
C ASP A 181 -43.77 -6.03 29.21
N ASP A 182 -42.54 -6.44 29.53
CA ASP A 182 -41.32 -5.83 28.98
C ASP A 182 -41.25 -5.93 27.45
N GLU A 183 -41.62 -7.07 26.87
CA GLU A 183 -41.72 -7.24 25.42
C GLU A 183 -42.75 -6.28 24.81
N GLN A 184 -43.92 -6.14 25.45
CA GLN A 184 -44.96 -5.23 24.98
C GLN A 184 -44.50 -3.76 25.02
N LYS A 185 -43.84 -3.34 26.11
CA LYS A 185 -43.26 -1.99 26.24
C LYS A 185 -42.20 -1.72 25.18
N MET A 186 -41.29 -2.66 24.96
CA MET A 186 -40.26 -2.54 23.91
C MET A 186 -40.88 -2.47 22.51
N SER A 187 -41.93 -3.26 22.23
CA SER A 187 -42.61 -3.20 20.92
C SER A 187 -43.26 -1.83 20.68
N ARG A 188 -43.95 -1.28 21.69
CA ARG A 188 -44.53 0.08 21.63
C ARG A 188 -43.46 1.13 21.42
N TYR A 189 -42.36 1.07 22.18
CA TYR A 189 -41.20 1.95 22.00
C TYR A 189 -40.71 1.92 20.55
N TYR A 190 -40.49 0.74 19.96
CA TYR A 190 -40.05 0.65 18.57
C TYR A 190 -41.08 1.19 17.57
N GLU A 191 -42.39 1.04 17.80
CA GLU A 191 -43.42 1.60 16.93
C GLU A 191 -43.44 3.12 16.95
N GLU A 192 -43.35 3.70 18.14
CA GLU A 192 -43.33 5.15 18.34
C GLU A 192 -42.07 5.75 17.73
N GLN A 193 -40.90 5.20 18.04
CA GLN A 193 -39.64 5.72 17.52
C GLN A 193 -39.50 5.50 16.00
N ALA A 194 -40.02 4.40 15.45
CA ALA A 194 -40.01 4.17 14.00
C ALA A 194 -40.91 5.18 13.26
N LYS A 195 -42.09 5.50 13.81
CA LYS A 195 -42.96 6.55 13.26
C LYS A 195 -42.27 7.91 13.34
N ARG A 196 -41.67 8.23 14.50
CA ARG A 196 -40.90 9.46 14.71
C ARG A 196 -39.80 9.63 13.66
N LEU A 197 -39.00 8.59 13.42
CA LEU A 197 -37.93 8.59 12.42
C LEU A 197 -38.40 8.88 10.99
N LEU A 198 -39.63 8.48 10.65
CA LEU A 198 -40.22 8.71 9.33
C LEU A 198 -40.85 10.11 9.20
N THR A 199 -41.27 10.71 10.31
CA THR A 199 -41.93 12.03 10.33
C THR A 199 -40.97 13.18 10.61
N GLU A 200 -39.90 12.93 11.37
CA GLU A 200 -38.90 13.95 11.69
C GLU A 200 -37.98 14.22 10.50
N VAL A 201 -37.76 15.50 10.25
CA VAL A 201 -36.84 15.96 9.21
C VAL A 201 -35.47 16.16 9.85
N HIS A 202 -34.43 15.55 9.30
CA HIS A 202 -33.06 15.63 9.82
C HIS A 202 -32.15 16.49 8.93
N GLY A 203 -32.72 17.52 8.29
CA GLY A 203 -32.05 18.40 7.32
C GLY A 203 -33.02 19.31 6.55
N PRO A 204 -32.61 19.90 5.42
CA PRO A 204 -33.44 20.84 4.64
C PRO A 204 -34.52 20.14 3.78
N ARG A 205 -35.18 19.07 4.31
CA ARG A 205 -36.41 18.37 3.85
C ARG A 205 -36.35 16.83 3.65
N SER A 206 -35.37 16.11 4.21
CA SER A 206 -35.30 14.62 4.10
C SER A 206 -35.33 13.88 5.45
N SER A 207 -35.90 12.65 5.44
CA SER A 207 -35.86 11.75 6.60
C SER A 207 -34.47 11.10 6.76
N PHE A 208 -34.14 10.54 7.92
CA PHE A 208 -32.85 9.87 8.14
C PHE A 208 -32.55 8.76 7.12
N LEU A 209 -33.57 7.96 6.79
CA LEU A 209 -33.45 6.85 5.86
C LEU A 209 -33.23 7.35 4.42
N ASP A 210 -33.83 8.48 4.06
CA ASP A 210 -33.60 9.12 2.76
C ASP A 210 -32.15 9.60 2.65
N ILE A 211 -31.58 10.18 3.70
CA ILE A 211 -30.17 10.60 3.72
C ILE A 211 -29.22 9.40 3.49
N LEU A 212 -29.47 8.27 4.16
CA LEU A 212 -28.70 7.04 3.93
C LEU A 212 -28.86 6.49 2.51
N SER A 213 -30.06 6.59 1.95
CA SER A 213 -30.34 6.20 0.57
C SER A 213 -29.62 7.13 -0.42
N GLU A 214 -29.67 8.44 -0.21
CA GLU A 214 -28.99 9.45 -1.03
C GLU A 214 -27.48 9.20 -1.04
N LYS A 215 -26.84 9.03 0.13
CA LYS A 215 -25.40 8.72 0.21
C LYS A 215 -25.02 7.46 -0.56
N HIS A 216 -25.85 6.40 -0.48
CA HIS A 216 -25.64 5.16 -1.23
C HIS A 216 -25.69 5.38 -2.74
N HIS A 217 -26.72 6.07 -3.23
CA HIS A 217 -26.87 6.38 -4.65
C HIS A 217 -25.80 7.35 -5.15
N SER A 218 -25.38 8.33 -4.33
CA SER A 218 -24.28 9.24 -4.64
C SER A 218 -22.95 8.51 -4.80
N ARG A 219 -22.62 7.55 -3.93
CA ARG A 219 -21.40 6.72 -4.09
C ARG A 219 -21.41 5.98 -5.44
N ILE A 220 -22.55 5.39 -5.81
CA ILE A 220 -22.69 4.68 -7.08
C ILE A 220 -22.55 5.66 -8.27
N SER A 221 -23.26 6.78 -8.23
CA SER A 221 -23.19 7.80 -9.28
C SER A 221 -21.78 8.37 -9.44
N GLU A 222 -21.04 8.53 -8.35
CA GLU A 222 -19.65 8.98 -8.38
C GLU A 222 -18.80 7.95 -9.14
N LEU A 223 -18.83 6.67 -8.73
CA LEU A 223 -18.10 5.58 -9.38
C LEU A 223 -18.43 5.42 -10.88
N GLU A 224 -19.70 5.53 -11.25
CA GLU A 224 -20.14 5.42 -12.65
C GLU A 224 -19.67 6.59 -13.53
N SER A 225 -19.49 7.78 -12.94
CA SER A 225 -19.05 8.97 -13.68
C SER A 225 -17.53 9.14 -13.75
N MET A 226 -16.78 8.46 -12.88
CA MET A 226 -15.34 8.67 -12.67
C MET A 226 -14.53 8.50 -13.96
N SER A 227 -14.79 7.46 -14.74
CA SER A 227 -14.02 7.15 -15.95
C SER A 227 -14.15 8.24 -17.02
N ALA A 228 -15.38 8.73 -17.26
CA ALA A 228 -15.66 9.80 -18.21
C ALA A 228 -15.03 11.13 -17.76
N ARG A 229 -15.15 11.48 -16.47
CA ARG A 229 -14.52 12.69 -15.93
C ARG A 229 -13.00 12.60 -16.00
N ALA A 230 -12.42 11.46 -15.62
CA ALA A 230 -10.99 11.22 -15.70
C ALA A 230 -10.46 11.37 -17.14
N HIS A 231 -11.14 10.78 -18.12
CA HIS A 231 -10.81 10.96 -19.54
C HIS A 231 -10.78 12.44 -19.97
N SER A 232 -11.69 13.25 -19.43
CA SER A 232 -11.77 14.69 -19.76
C SER A 232 -10.78 15.57 -18.99
N SER A 233 -10.36 15.14 -17.80
CA SER A 233 -9.67 16.02 -16.84
C SER A 233 -8.23 15.60 -16.52
N ILE A 234 -7.84 14.35 -16.77
CA ILE A 234 -6.54 13.81 -16.37
C ILE A 234 -5.67 13.59 -17.60
N TRP A 235 -4.44 14.10 -17.53
CA TRP A 235 -3.37 13.72 -18.45
C TRP A 235 -2.57 12.57 -17.85
N TYR A 236 -2.81 11.35 -18.33
CA TYR A 236 -2.15 10.14 -17.82
C TYR A 236 -0.67 10.06 -18.24
N PRO A 237 0.24 9.67 -17.34
CA PRO A 237 1.62 9.39 -17.70
C PRO A 237 1.69 8.15 -18.61
N PHE A 238 2.68 8.11 -19.51
CA PHE A 238 2.95 6.97 -20.41
C PHE A 238 1.76 6.46 -21.24
N THR A 239 0.76 7.30 -21.50
CA THR A 239 -0.48 6.89 -22.17
C THR A 239 -0.75 7.75 -23.41
N GLN A 240 -0.99 7.10 -24.55
CA GLN A 240 -1.50 7.78 -25.75
C GLN A 240 -3.01 8.01 -25.59
N HIS A 241 -3.42 9.27 -25.46
CA HIS A 241 -4.81 9.61 -25.13
C HIS A 241 -5.77 9.41 -26.30
N GLN A 242 -5.28 9.48 -27.55
CA GLN A 242 -6.13 9.22 -28.71
C GLN A 242 -6.68 7.78 -28.75
N SER A 243 -5.96 6.83 -28.17
CA SER A 243 -6.34 5.42 -28.10
C SER A 243 -7.03 5.02 -26.80
N LEU A 244 -7.19 5.94 -25.85
CA LEU A 244 -7.79 5.68 -24.55
C LEU A 244 -9.23 6.18 -24.53
N ALA A 245 -10.22 5.30 -24.52
CA ALA A 245 -11.62 5.70 -24.32
C ALA A 245 -12.01 5.63 -22.83
N PRO A 246 -13.08 6.31 -22.39
CA PRO A 246 -13.57 6.21 -21.00
C PRO A 246 -13.77 4.78 -20.50
N LYS A 247 -14.23 3.87 -21.38
CA LYS A 247 -14.44 2.45 -21.04
C LYS A 247 -13.15 1.69 -20.70
N ASP A 248 -12.00 2.15 -21.19
CA ASP A 248 -10.69 1.54 -20.98
C ASP A 248 -10.06 1.98 -19.66
N ILE A 249 -10.59 3.03 -19.02
CA ILE A 249 -10.14 3.50 -17.72
C ILE A 249 -10.77 2.64 -16.62
N MET A 250 -9.90 1.94 -15.87
CA MET A 250 -10.29 1.16 -14.71
C MET A 250 -10.65 2.09 -13.53
N VAL A 251 -11.90 2.02 -13.06
CA VAL A 251 -12.33 2.73 -11.85
C VAL A 251 -12.03 1.87 -10.62
N ILE A 252 -11.16 2.36 -9.75
CA ILE A 252 -10.80 1.72 -8.48
C ILE A 252 -11.54 2.44 -7.35
N ASP A 253 -12.38 1.72 -6.60
CA ASP A 253 -13.10 2.22 -5.42
C ASP A 253 -12.21 2.19 -4.18
N SER A 254 -11.50 1.07 -3.99
CA SER A 254 -10.68 0.82 -2.81
C SER A 254 -9.66 -0.30 -3.08
N ALA A 255 -8.73 -0.51 -2.16
CA ALA A 255 -7.69 -1.52 -2.28
C ALA A 255 -7.31 -2.10 -0.91
N TYR A 256 -7.10 -3.41 -0.82
CA TYR A 256 -6.67 -4.09 0.40
C TYR A 256 -5.84 -5.33 0.08
N GLY A 257 -4.70 -5.49 0.74
CA GLY A 257 -3.77 -6.58 0.42
C GLY A 257 -3.30 -6.47 -1.03
N ASP A 258 -3.35 -7.54 -1.80
CA ASP A 258 -2.86 -7.54 -3.18
C ASP A 258 -3.97 -7.21 -4.21
N CYS A 259 -5.12 -6.71 -3.77
CA CYS A 259 -6.32 -6.60 -4.60
C CYS A 259 -6.98 -5.23 -4.53
N PHE A 260 -7.39 -4.73 -5.69
CA PHE A 260 -8.31 -3.62 -5.87
C PHE A 260 -9.77 -4.10 -5.79
N GLN A 261 -10.66 -3.18 -5.46
CA GLN A 261 -12.10 -3.27 -5.72
C GLN A 261 -12.40 -2.34 -6.89
N THR A 262 -12.68 -2.92 -8.06
CA THR A 262 -12.88 -2.16 -9.29
C THR A 262 -14.35 -2.16 -9.70
N SER A 263 -14.83 -1.05 -10.26
CA SER A 263 -16.19 -0.98 -10.81
C SER A 263 -16.35 -1.90 -12.02
N THR A 264 -17.50 -2.57 -12.12
CA THR A 264 -17.89 -3.41 -13.27
C THR A 264 -18.48 -2.57 -14.42
N GLY A 265 -18.88 -1.32 -14.13
CA GLY A 265 -19.67 -0.45 -15.01
C GLY A 265 -18.87 0.37 -16.03
N ASN A 266 -18.18 -0.30 -16.96
CA ASN A 266 -17.65 0.33 -18.17
C ASN A 266 -17.74 -0.56 -19.43
N SER A 267 -18.09 -1.84 -19.29
CA SER A 267 -18.43 -2.70 -20.43
C SER A 267 -19.87 -2.47 -20.85
N THR A 268 -20.13 -1.37 -21.56
CA THR A 268 -21.24 -1.39 -22.52
C THR A 268 -20.90 -2.46 -23.56
N GLU A 269 -21.72 -3.51 -23.59
CA GLU A 269 -21.71 -4.57 -24.58
C GLU A 269 -21.41 -4.01 -25.99
N SER A 270 -20.23 -4.32 -26.51
CA SER A 270 -19.95 -4.26 -27.95
C SER A 270 -18.74 -5.14 -28.28
N GLY A 271 -19.02 -6.39 -28.67
CA GLY A 271 -18.17 -7.18 -29.57
C GLY A 271 -16.88 -7.80 -29.00
N SER A 272 -16.99 -8.94 -28.33
CA SER A 272 -16.08 -10.08 -28.56
C SER A 272 -16.71 -11.33 -27.95
N GLU A 273 -16.88 -12.37 -28.77
CA GLU A 273 -17.35 -13.68 -28.32
C GLU A 273 -16.38 -14.24 -27.27
N PRO A 274 -16.86 -14.88 -26.19
CA PRO A 274 -15.99 -15.52 -25.23
C PRO A 274 -15.39 -16.77 -25.86
N THR A 275 -14.06 -16.79 -26.00
CA THR A 275 -13.32 -18.01 -26.35
C THR A 275 -13.53 -19.06 -25.26
N ALA A 276 -13.94 -20.24 -25.70
CA ALA A 276 -14.34 -21.35 -24.86
C ALA A 276 -13.18 -21.89 -24.01
N ALA A 277 -13.22 -21.60 -22.71
CA ALA A 277 -12.56 -22.39 -21.68
C ALA A 277 -13.35 -22.29 -20.35
N ASN A 278 -14.43 -23.06 -20.29
CA ASN A 278 -15.15 -23.59 -19.13
C ASN A 278 -14.82 -23.03 -17.74
N THR A 279 -15.59 -22.04 -17.30
CA THR A 279 -16.44 -22.16 -16.10
C THR A 279 -17.63 -21.23 -16.34
N GLU A 280 -18.85 -21.77 -16.43
CA GLU A 280 -20.05 -20.93 -16.58
C GLU A 280 -20.11 -19.93 -15.40
N PRO A 281 -20.20 -18.61 -15.65
CA PRO A 281 -20.51 -17.69 -14.58
C PRO A 281 -21.97 -17.92 -14.21
N SER A 282 -22.18 -18.50 -13.02
CA SER A 282 -23.50 -18.57 -12.37
C SER A 282 -24.24 -17.24 -12.52
N GLN A 283 -25.52 -17.29 -12.88
CA GLN A 283 -26.41 -16.13 -13.11
C GLN A 283 -26.47 -15.09 -11.95
N GLU A 284 -25.79 -15.34 -10.83
CA GLU A 284 -25.81 -14.56 -9.60
C GLU A 284 -25.01 -13.23 -9.63
N ASN A 285 -24.11 -12.99 -10.59
CA ASN A 285 -23.16 -11.87 -10.49
C ASN A 285 -23.54 -10.56 -11.23
N LYS A 286 -24.72 -10.44 -11.84
CA LYS A 286 -25.15 -9.18 -12.51
C LYS A 286 -25.49 -8.05 -11.54
N SER A 287 -25.65 -8.32 -10.24
CA SER A 287 -26.10 -7.31 -9.26
C SER A 287 -24.98 -6.58 -8.51
N ASN A 288 -23.75 -7.10 -8.52
CA ASN A 288 -22.61 -6.49 -7.81
C ASN A 288 -21.85 -5.53 -8.74
N LEU A 289 -21.74 -4.28 -8.30
CA LEU A 289 -21.07 -3.21 -9.03
C LEU A 289 -19.55 -3.21 -8.85
N LEU A 290 -19.05 -3.95 -7.86
CA LEU A 290 -17.63 -4.08 -7.59
C LEU A 290 -17.15 -5.50 -7.90
N ARG A 291 -15.95 -5.62 -8.42
CA ARG A 291 -15.23 -6.89 -8.57
C ARG A 291 -13.83 -6.79 -7.95
N PRO A 292 -13.36 -7.86 -7.31
CA PRO A 292 -11.97 -7.94 -6.88
C PRO A 292 -11.06 -8.07 -8.10
N THR A 293 -9.99 -7.27 -8.15
CA THR A 293 -8.98 -7.29 -9.22
C THR A 293 -7.61 -7.38 -8.60
N PHE A 294 -6.82 -8.40 -8.95
CA PHE A 294 -5.45 -8.58 -8.44
C PHE A 294 -4.51 -7.54 -9.05
N ASP A 295 -3.71 -6.87 -8.21
CA ASP A 295 -2.69 -5.93 -8.65
C ASP A 295 -1.39 -6.66 -9.03
N GLY A 296 -1.38 -7.25 -10.23
CA GLY A 296 -0.20 -7.92 -10.76
C GLY A 296 0.97 -6.97 -11.08
N SER A 297 0.69 -5.67 -11.21
CA SER A 297 1.72 -4.64 -11.45
C SER A 297 2.41 -4.17 -10.17
N ALA A 298 1.85 -4.55 -9.00
CA ALA A 298 2.21 -4.00 -7.70
C ALA A 298 2.20 -2.46 -7.70
N SER A 299 1.23 -1.87 -8.40
CA SER A 299 1.07 -0.43 -8.63
C SER A 299 2.40 0.23 -8.99
N TRP A 300 2.96 -0.21 -10.11
CA TRP A 300 4.29 0.19 -10.60
C TRP A 300 5.44 -0.20 -9.66
N TRP A 301 5.41 -1.45 -9.20
CA TRP A 301 6.43 -2.05 -8.35
C TRP A 301 6.64 -1.34 -7.00
N THR A 302 5.68 -0.54 -6.55
CA THR A 302 5.71 0.14 -5.25
C THR A 302 5.19 -0.75 -4.12
N GLN A 303 4.24 -1.64 -4.44
CA GLN A 303 3.60 -2.50 -3.46
C GLN A 303 4.47 -3.71 -3.09
N CYS A 304 4.45 -4.04 -1.79
CA CYS A 304 5.14 -5.21 -1.20
C CYS A 304 4.52 -5.67 0.14
N LEU A 305 3.88 -4.75 0.87
CA LEU A 305 3.18 -5.00 2.13
C LEU A 305 1.65 -5.09 1.97
N GLY A 306 1.17 -4.93 0.73
CA GLY A 306 -0.24 -4.87 0.38
C GLY A 306 -0.85 -3.48 0.58
N HIS A 307 -1.89 -3.20 -0.21
CA HIS A 307 -2.73 -2.01 -0.14
C HIS A 307 -3.47 -1.90 1.19
N GLY A 308 -3.79 -0.66 1.60
CA GLY A 308 -4.63 -0.39 2.76
C GLY A 308 -4.06 -0.90 4.08
N ASN A 309 -2.73 -0.90 4.22
CA ASN A 309 -2.05 -1.43 5.41
C ASN A 309 -2.32 -0.52 6.65
N PRO A 310 -3.03 -1.02 7.68
CA PRO A 310 -3.44 -0.18 8.81
C PRO A 310 -2.28 0.26 9.71
N GLU A 311 -1.18 -0.49 9.76
CA GLU A 311 0.02 -0.10 10.53
C GLU A 311 0.69 1.11 9.87
N LEU A 312 0.91 1.05 8.55
CA LEU A 312 1.50 2.18 7.81
C LEU A 312 0.59 3.43 7.85
N SER A 313 -0.74 3.27 7.73
CA SER A 313 -1.69 4.38 7.85
C SER A 313 -1.61 5.07 9.22
N LEU A 314 -1.46 4.27 10.29
CA LEU A 314 -1.34 4.81 11.66
C LEU A 314 -0.01 5.56 11.85
N GLU A 315 1.09 5.02 11.32
CA GLU A 315 2.40 5.67 11.37
C GLU A 315 2.43 6.99 10.59
N ALA A 316 1.78 7.02 9.42
CA ALA A 316 1.61 8.25 8.65
C ALA A 316 0.79 9.30 9.41
N ALA A 317 -0.35 8.89 9.98
CA ALA A 317 -1.21 9.79 10.76
C ALA A 317 -0.50 10.35 11.99
N TYR A 318 0.25 9.51 12.71
CA TYR A 318 1.07 9.94 13.84
C TYR A 318 2.10 10.99 13.42
N ALA A 319 2.88 10.72 12.37
CA ALA A 319 3.90 11.64 11.88
C ALA A 319 3.27 12.96 11.38
N ALA A 320 2.14 12.89 10.69
CA ALA A 320 1.40 14.07 10.23
C ALA A 320 0.91 14.93 11.40
N GLY A 321 0.33 14.31 12.44
CA GLY A 321 -0.15 15.02 13.63
C GLY A 321 0.97 15.59 14.51
N ARG A 322 2.13 14.91 14.56
CA ARG A 322 3.28 15.33 15.37
C ARG A 322 4.17 16.37 14.70
N TYR A 323 4.42 16.22 13.41
CA TYR A 323 5.41 17.02 12.68
C TYR A 323 4.83 17.81 11.51
N GLY A 324 3.82 17.27 10.82
CA GLY A 324 3.47 17.76 9.49
C GLY A 324 4.69 17.72 8.57
N HIS A 325 5.05 18.86 7.99
CA HIS A 325 6.34 19.05 7.32
C HIS A 325 7.18 20.10 8.06
N VAL A 326 8.45 19.76 8.31
CA VAL A 326 9.44 20.65 8.91
C VAL A 326 10.72 20.62 8.08
N ILE A 327 11.46 21.73 8.10
CA ILE A 327 12.69 21.89 7.33
C ILE A 327 13.78 20.90 7.78
N LEU A 328 14.52 20.31 6.83
CA LEU A 328 15.68 19.46 7.12
C LEU A 328 17.02 20.22 7.13
N PRO A 329 17.39 21.04 6.13
CA PRO A 329 18.72 21.65 6.11
C PRO A 329 19.00 22.52 7.35
N GLY A 330 20.04 22.18 8.11
CA GLY A 330 20.36 22.85 9.38
C GLY A 330 19.53 22.40 10.59
N ALA A 331 18.69 21.38 10.42
CA ALA A 331 17.85 20.79 11.46
C ALA A 331 17.86 19.26 11.37
N ILE A 332 17.24 18.59 12.34
CA ILE A 332 17.05 17.14 12.32
C ILE A 332 15.78 16.79 13.09
N HIS A 333 15.10 15.72 12.64
CA HIS A 333 13.99 15.11 13.35
C HIS A 333 14.17 13.60 13.41
N GLU A 334 13.61 12.99 14.46
CA GLU A 334 13.80 11.57 14.77
C GLU A 334 13.50 10.64 13.58
N PRO A 335 12.41 10.79 12.81
CA PRO A 335 12.14 9.85 11.72
C PRO A 335 13.21 9.81 10.62
N ALA A 336 13.82 10.96 10.29
CA ALA A 336 14.88 11.01 9.28
C ALA A 336 16.20 10.47 9.82
N LEU A 337 16.53 10.69 11.10
CA LEU A 337 17.74 10.12 11.67
C LEU A 337 17.63 8.58 11.74
N SER A 338 16.54 8.09 12.34
CA SER A 338 16.27 6.66 12.50
C SER A 338 16.23 5.91 11.18
N LEU A 339 15.65 6.51 10.13
CA LEU A 339 15.62 5.92 8.79
C LEU A 339 17.02 5.79 8.18
N ALA A 340 17.84 6.84 8.26
CA ALA A 340 19.21 6.79 7.73
C ALA A 340 20.03 5.69 8.41
N GLU A 341 20.01 5.64 9.75
CA GLU A 341 20.76 4.66 10.53
C GLU A 341 20.26 3.23 10.26
N SER A 342 18.95 3.03 10.24
CA SER A 342 18.33 1.72 10.00
C SER A 342 18.64 1.21 8.60
N LEU A 343 18.57 2.07 7.58
CA LEU A 343 18.84 1.65 6.21
C LEU A 343 20.32 1.36 6.00
N ILE A 344 21.25 2.19 6.51
CA ILE A 344 22.69 1.93 6.45
C ILE A 344 23.01 0.57 7.08
N LYS A 345 22.42 0.28 8.25
CA LYS A 345 22.58 -1.01 8.93
C LYS A 345 22.00 -2.16 8.10
N MET A 346 20.78 -2.01 7.58
CA MET A 346 20.08 -3.05 6.83
C MET A 346 20.79 -3.44 5.53
N ILE A 347 21.29 -2.46 4.78
CA ILE A 347 21.98 -2.70 3.51
C ILE A 347 23.31 -3.45 3.74
N ASN A 348 23.90 -3.31 4.93
CA ASN A 348 25.12 -4.01 5.34
C ASN A 348 26.28 -3.84 4.32
N ASN A 349 26.36 -2.67 3.70
CA ASN A 349 27.51 -2.28 2.90
C ASN A 349 28.46 -1.48 3.81
N PRO A 350 29.68 -1.99 4.09
CA PRO A 350 30.60 -1.37 5.04
C PRO A 350 31.05 0.03 4.61
N ARG A 351 30.91 0.36 3.32
CA ARG A 351 31.36 1.61 2.69
C ARG A 351 30.36 2.74 2.88
N LEU A 352 29.06 2.45 2.90
CA LEU A 352 28.00 3.47 2.94
C LEU A 352 27.87 4.05 4.35
N LYS A 353 27.98 5.38 4.47
CA LYS A 353 28.00 6.11 5.76
C LYS A 353 27.15 7.39 5.78
N ARG A 354 26.66 7.82 4.62
CA ARG A 354 25.92 9.07 4.45
C ARG A 354 24.61 8.80 3.71
N ALA A 355 23.56 9.49 4.12
CA ALA A 355 22.25 9.42 3.49
C ALA A 355 21.85 10.79 2.97
N PHE A 356 21.34 10.83 1.74
CA PHE A 356 20.75 12.01 1.13
C PHE A 356 19.29 11.71 0.76
N TYR A 357 18.38 12.61 1.10
CA TYR A 357 16.95 12.43 0.88
C TYR A 357 16.48 13.15 -0.39
N SER A 358 15.59 12.51 -1.15
CA SER A 358 14.91 13.09 -2.31
C SER A 358 13.49 12.55 -2.41
N ASP A 359 12.75 12.96 -3.44
CA ASP A 359 11.31 12.72 -3.52
C ASP A 359 10.96 11.37 -4.18
N ASN A 360 11.76 10.91 -5.15
CA ASN A 360 11.51 9.69 -5.93
C ASN A 360 12.80 9.12 -6.54
N GLY A 361 12.68 7.97 -7.23
CA GLY A 361 13.81 7.28 -7.85
C GLY A 361 14.60 8.16 -8.84
N SER A 362 13.92 8.89 -9.73
CA SER A 362 14.59 9.76 -10.71
C SER A 362 15.41 10.86 -10.03
N THR A 363 14.84 11.53 -9.02
CA THR A 363 15.57 12.58 -8.29
C THR A 363 16.70 12.01 -7.44
N GLY A 364 16.56 10.79 -6.91
CA GLY A 364 17.66 10.05 -6.27
C GLY A 364 18.80 9.72 -7.24
N MET A 365 18.49 9.29 -8.46
CA MET A 365 19.50 9.01 -9.48
C MET A 365 20.19 10.28 -9.98
N GLU A 366 19.50 11.42 -10.05
CA GLU A 366 20.16 12.72 -10.30
C GLU A 366 21.14 13.12 -9.20
N VAL A 367 20.80 12.87 -7.94
CA VAL A 367 21.70 13.07 -6.81
C VAL A 367 22.92 12.16 -6.95
N ALA A 368 22.69 10.87 -7.24
CA ALA A 368 23.74 9.86 -7.37
C ALA A 368 24.73 10.20 -8.50
N VAL A 369 24.26 10.63 -9.66
CA VAL A 369 25.16 10.99 -10.77
C VAL A 369 25.96 12.27 -10.46
N LYS A 370 25.38 13.26 -9.79
CA LYS A 370 26.12 14.47 -9.35
C LYS A 370 27.23 14.10 -8.36
N MET A 371 26.92 13.21 -7.41
CA MET A 371 27.88 12.65 -6.46
C MET A 371 29.04 11.94 -7.18
N ALA A 372 28.71 11.06 -8.12
CA ALA A 372 29.67 10.26 -8.87
C ALA A 372 30.60 11.13 -9.75
N LEU A 373 30.01 12.01 -10.57
CA LEU A 373 30.77 12.89 -11.47
C LEU A 373 31.73 13.80 -10.72
N ARG A 374 31.31 14.41 -9.60
CA ARG A 374 32.21 15.28 -8.82
C ARG A 374 33.45 14.53 -8.33
N VAL A 375 33.27 13.31 -7.85
CA VAL A 375 34.37 12.48 -7.34
C VAL A 375 35.33 12.13 -8.47
N ALA A 376 34.81 11.74 -9.63
CA ALA A 376 35.63 11.46 -10.81
C ALA A 376 36.41 12.70 -11.27
N CYS A 377 35.77 13.87 -11.36
CA CYS A 377 36.44 15.11 -11.73
C CYS A 377 37.59 15.45 -10.76
N LYS A 378 37.32 15.39 -9.45
CA LYS A 378 38.33 15.67 -8.41
C LYS A 378 39.49 14.67 -8.48
N ARG A 379 39.19 13.39 -8.72
CA ARG A 379 40.18 12.31 -8.76
C ARG A 379 41.11 12.38 -9.96
N TYR A 380 40.55 12.68 -11.13
CA TYR A 380 41.30 12.70 -12.40
C TYR A 380 41.68 14.12 -12.85
N ASN A 381 41.42 15.12 -12.00
CA ASN A 381 41.69 16.54 -12.26
C ASN A 381 41.02 17.03 -13.56
N TRP A 382 39.78 16.59 -13.80
CA TRP A 382 38.98 17.01 -14.96
C TRP A 382 38.22 18.30 -14.67
N ASP A 383 38.20 19.19 -15.66
CA ASP A 383 37.41 20.42 -15.62
C ASP A 383 36.09 20.20 -16.36
N SER A 384 35.02 19.89 -15.61
CA SER A 384 33.69 19.64 -16.17
C SER A 384 33.04 20.86 -16.84
N SER A 385 33.66 22.05 -16.79
CA SER A 385 33.22 23.22 -17.56
C SER A 385 33.78 23.25 -18.99
N LYS A 386 34.82 22.45 -19.26
CA LYS A 386 35.54 22.40 -20.54
C LYS A 386 35.55 21.01 -21.17
N GLU A 387 35.34 19.98 -20.36
CA GLU A 387 35.47 18.58 -20.76
C GLU A 387 34.10 17.89 -20.74
N ASP A 388 33.80 17.16 -21.80
CA ASP A 388 32.64 16.27 -21.84
C ASP A 388 32.96 14.98 -21.08
N ILE A 389 32.17 14.71 -20.04
CA ILE A 389 32.29 13.53 -19.18
C ILE A 389 31.05 12.69 -19.36
N GLU A 390 31.24 11.44 -19.75
CA GLU A 390 30.16 10.52 -20.09
C GLU A 390 30.00 9.44 -19.03
N ILE A 391 28.84 8.78 -19.06
CA ILE A 391 28.48 7.70 -18.13
C ILE A 391 28.68 6.34 -18.82
N LEU A 392 29.19 5.36 -18.08
CA LEU A 392 29.20 3.98 -18.53
C LEU A 392 27.99 3.24 -17.94
N GLY A 393 27.17 2.62 -18.79
CA GLY A 393 25.94 1.95 -18.39
C GLY A 393 25.59 0.72 -19.22
N LEU A 394 24.59 -0.03 -18.78
CA LEU A 394 24.09 -1.22 -19.47
C LEU A 394 23.04 -0.85 -20.52
N ARG A 395 23.05 -1.57 -21.64
CA ARG A 395 22.01 -1.47 -22.66
C ARG A 395 20.67 -1.94 -22.06
N GLY A 396 19.60 -1.20 -22.32
CA GLY A 396 18.26 -1.43 -21.76
C GLY A 396 18.06 -0.91 -20.34
N SER A 397 19.03 -0.19 -19.73
CA SER A 397 18.86 0.34 -18.39
C SER A 397 17.83 1.47 -18.33
N TYR A 398 17.21 1.63 -17.16
CA TYR A 398 16.27 2.71 -16.88
C TYR A 398 16.55 3.31 -15.50
N HIS A 399 16.71 4.63 -15.44
CA HIS A 399 17.10 5.34 -14.21
C HIS A 399 16.10 6.44 -13.79
N GLY A 400 14.97 6.54 -14.49
CA GLY A 400 13.96 7.56 -14.26
C GLY A 400 13.74 8.51 -15.45
N ASP A 401 12.78 9.41 -15.26
CA ASP A 401 12.23 10.27 -16.33
C ASP A 401 12.61 11.75 -16.20
N THR A 402 13.40 12.15 -15.19
CA THR A 402 13.94 13.51 -15.18
C THR A 402 15.06 13.62 -16.21
N ILE A 403 15.28 14.82 -16.74
CA ILE A 403 16.19 15.00 -17.88
C ILE A 403 17.60 14.48 -17.60
N GLY A 404 18.10 14.67 -16.38
CA GLY A 404 19.41 14.16 -15.98
C GLY A 404 19.48 12.63 -15.97
N THR A 405 18.41 11.96 -15.56
CA THR A 405 18.32 10.49 -15.55
C THR A 405 18.09 9.89 -16.92
N MET A 406 17.33 10.57 -17.79
CA MET A 406 17.14 10.15 -19.18
C MET A 406 18.48 10.11 -19.92
N ASP A 407 19.37 11.09 -19.67
CA ASP A 407 20.72 11.15 -20.23
C ASP A 407 21.65 10.00 -19.78
N LEU A 408 21.27 9.23 -18.74
CA LEU A 408 22.02 8.06 -18.25
C LEU A 408 21.65 6.75 -18.97
N ALA A 409 20.61 6.76 -19.79
CA ALA A 409 20.09 5.59 -20.50
C ALA A 409 20.23 5.74 -22.02
N GLU A 410 20.32 4.62 -22.74
CA GLU A 410 20.48 4.65 -24.20
C GLU A 410 19.25 5.27 -24.89
N PRO A 411 19.36 5.72 -26.16
CA PRO A 411 18.21 6.15 -26.94
C PRO A 411 17.13 5.05 -27.01
N SER A 412 15.98 5.30 -26.39
CA SER A 412 14.87 4.35 -26.23
C SER A 412 13.52 5.05 -26.44
N ILE A 413 12.42 4.32 -26.23
CA ILE A 413 11.06 4.89 -26.31
C ILE A 413 10.81 5.98 -25.26
N TYR A 414 11.57 5.98 -24.16
CA TYR A 414 11.40 6.88 -23.03
C TYR A 414 12.03 8.26 -23.26
N ASN A 415 13.15 8.34 -23.99
CA ASN A 415 13.99 9.55 -24.04
C ASN A 415 14.21 10.09 -25.47
N LYS A 416 14.15 9.25 -26.52
CA LYS A 416 14.54 9.66 -27.89
C LYS A 416 13.69 10.79 -28.48
N LYS A 417 12.45 10.94 -27.99
CA LYS A 417 11.53 12.00 -28.41
C LYS A 417 11.54 13.23 -27.50
N VAL A 418 12.35 13.24 -26.45
CA VAL A 418 12.45 14.39 -25.53
C VAL A 418 13.45 15.39 -26.10
N GLU A 419 13.03 16.63 -26.30
CA GLU A 419 13.77 17.65 -27.05
C GLU A 419 15.13 18.02 -26.42
N TRP A 420 15.25 17.85 -25.10
CA TRP A 420 16.47 18.13 -24.34
C TRP A 420 17.36 16.91 -24.14
N TYR A 421 16.92 15.70 -24.49
CA TYR A 421 17.73 14.50 -24.35
C TYR A 421 18.97 14.59 -25.24
N ARG A 422 20.13 14.24 -24.68
CA ARG A 422 21.42 14.22 -25.38
C ARG A 422 22.08 12.86 -25.35
N GLY A 423 21.73 12.01 -24.38
CA GLY A 423 22.35 10.70 -24.22
C GLY A 423 23.82 10.84 -23.85
N ARG A 424 24.10 11.14 -22.58
CA ARG A 424 25.45 11.43 -22.07
C ARG A 424 26.14 10.18 -21.56
N GLY A 425 26.16 9.12 -22.36
CA GLY A 425 26.73 7.86 -21.94
C GLY A 425 27.04 6.89 -23.06
N HIS A 426 27.63 5.77 -22.65
CA HIS A 426 27.89 4.61 -23.48
C HIS A 426 27.22 3.37 -22.90
N TRP A 427 26.56 2.66 -23.81
CA TRP A 427 25.86 1.42 -23.54
C TRP A 427 26.41 0.39 -24.53
N PHE A 428 26.92 -0.71 -23.98
CA PHE A 428 27.91 -1.61 -24.60
C PHE A 428 27.84 -1.81 -26.14
N ASN A 429 28.73 -1.07 -26.82
CA ASN A 429 29.66 -1.48 -27.88
C ASN A 429 31.04 -0.89 -27.50
N PHE A 430 32.16 -1.55 -27.82
CA PHE A 430 33.50 -1.06 -27.46
C PHE A 430 33.80 0.29 -28.17
N PRO A 431 34.23 1.34 -27.45
CA PRO A 431 34.62 2.59 -28.08
C PRO A 431 35.91 2.40 -28.90
N THR A 432 35.93 2.91 -30.13
CA THR A 432 37.13 2.94 -30.99
C THR A 432 37.97 4.20 -30.78
N ASP A 433 37.47 5.18 -30.02
CA ASP A 433 38.10 6.49 -29.77
C ASP A 433 38.33 6.73 -28.26
N GLY A 434 39.25 7.64 -27.91
CA GLY A 434 39.55 7.99 -26.51
C GLY A 434 38.44 8.83 -25.87
N ARG A 435 37.78 8.29 -24.84
CA ARG A 435 36.67 8.94 -24.12
C ARG A 435 36.89 8.94 -22.60
N LYS A 436 36.25 9.89 -21.90
CA LYS A 436 36.33 10.05 -20.44
C LYS A 436 35.01 9.62 -19.78
N PHE A 437 35.11 8.65 -18.88
CA PHE A 437 33.97 8.12 -18.13
C PHE A 437 33.99 8.63 -16.70
N GLY A 438 32.86 9.12 -16.19
CA GLY A 438 32.76 9.67 -14.84
C GLY A 438 32.16 8.72 -13.79
N ALA A 439 31.44 7.69 -14.21
CA ALA A 439 30.80 6.72 -13.31
C ALA A 439 30.45 5.43 -14.05
N LEU A 440 30.32 4.34 -13.30
CA LEU A 440 29.63 3.13 -13.72
C LEU A 440 28.26 3.07 -13.02
N ILE A 441 27.17 3.04 -13.78
CA ILE A 441 25.80 2.98 -13.26
C ILE A 441 25.12 1.69 -13.73
N MET A 442 24.50 0.95 -12.80
CA MET A 442 23.79 -0.29 -13.12
C MET A 442 22.58 -0.55 -12.22
N GLU A 443 21.57 -1.21 -12.78
CA GLU A 443 20.53 -1.94 -12.03
C GLU A 443 21.07 -3.33 -11.69
N PRO A 444 21.25 -3.71 -10.41
CA PRO A 444 21.79 -5.03 -10.06
C PRO A 444 20.81 -6.16 -10.38
N VAL A 445 21.27 -7.24 -11.02
CA VAL A 445 20.54 -8.49 -11.34
C VAL A 445 19.41 -8.34 -12.36
N ILE A 446 18.49 -7.38 -12.22
CA ILE A 446 17.34 -7.21 -13.12
C ILE A 446 17.24 -5.76 -13.60
N LEU A 447 17.23 -5.56 -14.91
CA LEU A 447 16.88 -4.30 -15.57
C LEU A 447 15.35 -4.26 -15.71
N GLY A 448 14.68 -3.53 -14.83
CA GLY A 448 13.24 -3.62 -14.62
C GLY A 448 12.44 -3.10 -15.81
N ALA A 449 12.49 -1.78 -16.04
CA ALA A 449 11.75 -1.15 -17.13
C ALA A 449 12.33 -1.45 -18.52
N GLY A 450 13.56 -1.96 -18.59
CA GLY A 450 14.18 -2.49 -19.81
C GLY A 450 13.56 -3.78 -20.36
N GLY A 451 12.52 -4.30 -19.71
CA GLY A 451 11.84 -5.54 -20.11
C GLY A 451 12.07 -6.71 -19.17
N MET A 452 12.33 -6.45 -17.88
CA MET A 452 12.64 -7.48 -16.86
C MET A 452 13.82 -8.38 -17.27
N LEU A 453 14.88 -7.77 -17.81
CA LEU A 453 16.04 -8.49 -18.33
C LEU A 453 16.99 -8.87 -17.20
N PHE A 454 17.42 -10.13 -17.15
CA PHE A 454 18.49 -10.53 -16.24
C PHE A 454 19.85 -10.10 -16.76
N ALA A 455 20.59 -9.41 -15.91
CA ALA A 455 22.02 -9.27 -16.06
C ALA A 455 22.70 -10.39 -15.28
N ASP A 456 23.65 -11.08 -15.92
CA ASP A 456 24.47 -12.09 -15.24
C ASP A 456 25.22 -11.42 -14.07
N PRO A 457 25.01 -11.89 -12.81
CA PRO A 457 25.72 -11.37 -11.66
C PRO A 457 27.23 -11.38 -11.79
N LEU A 458 27.81 -12.43 -12.42
CA LEU A 458 29.25 -12.53 -12.63
C LEU A 458 29.74 -11.45 -13.60
N PHE A 459 28.99 -11.18 -14.66
CA PHE A 459 29.33 -10.11 -15.60
C PHE A 459 29.33 -8.73 -14.92
N GLN A 460 28.30 -8.44 -14.11
CA GLN A 460 28.24 -7.17 -13.37
C GLN A 460 29.36 -7.08 -12.32
N GLN A 461 29.68 -8.17 -11.62
CA GLN A 461 30.81 -8.25 -10.70
C GLN A 461 32.14 -7.95 -11.42
N THR A 462 32.43 -8.65 -12.52
CA THR A 462 33.64 -8.43 -13.32
C THR A 462 33.72 -6.99 -13.83
N MET A 463 32.60 -6.38 -14.21
CA MET A 463 32.58 -4.98 -14.62
C MET A 463 33.01 -4.03 -13.50
N VAL A 464 32.53 -4.25 -12.27
CA VAL A 464 32.96 -3.50 -11.09
C VAL A 464 34.45 -3.71 -10.83
N GLU A 465 34.93 -4.95 -10.87
CA GLU A 465 36.35 -5.30 -10.65
C GLU A 465 37.24 -4.62 -11.70
N VAL A 466 36.90 -4.73 -12.98
CA VAL A 466 37.67 -4.11 -14.09
C VAL A 466 37.76 -2.59 -13.90
N VAL A 467 36.64 -1.93 -13.63
CA VAL A 467 36.60 -0.48 -13.41
C VAL A 467 37.47 -0.08 -12.21
N ARG A 468 37.49 -0.90 -11.16
CA ARG A 468 38.23 -0.59 -9.94
C ARG A 468 39.73 -0.87 -10.03
N GLU A 469 40.10 -2.00 -10.60
CA GLU A 469 41.49 -2.49 -10.69
C GLU A 469 42.29 -1.81 -11.80
N ASN A 470 41.62 -1.17 -12.76
CA ASN A 470 42.27 -0.57 -13.92
C ASN A 470 42.07 0.96 -14.00
N PRO A 471 42.48 1.75 -12.99
CA PRO A 471 42.30 3.20 -13.00
C PRO A 471 43.06 3.90 -14.14
N GLY A 472 44.11 3.26 -14.66
CA GLY A 472 44.86 3.74 -15.83
C GLY A 472 44.01 3.84 -17.10
N LEU A 473 42.89 3.12 -17.20
CA LEU A 473 41.95 3.24 -18.31
C LEU A 473 41.28 4.61 -18.40
N PHE A 474 41.22 5.35 -17.28
CA PHE A 474 40.47 6.60 -17.19
C PHE A 474 41.38 7.82 -17.05
N GLY A 475 42.54 7.68 -16.38
CA GLY A 475 43.37 8.82 -15.97
C GLY A 475 44.27 9.48 -17.03
N GLY A 476 44.26 9.06 -18.29
CA GLY A 476 45.06 9.70 -19.35
C GLY A 476 46.55 9.89 -19.02
N GLY A 477 47.16 8.94 -18.28
CA GLY A 477 48.56 9.01 -17.83
C GLY A 477 48.79 9.61 -16.43
N HIS A 478 47.76 10.13 -15.76
CA HIS A 478 47.84 10.52 -14.35
C HIS A 478 47.53 9.30 -13.47
N ALA A 479 48.51 8.85 -12.69
CA ALA A 479 48.27 7.81 -11.69
C ALA A 479 47.31 8.36 -10.63
N PRO A 480 46.24 7.62 -10.26
CA PRO A 480 45.44 8.02 -9.10
C PRO A 480 46.35 8.10 -7.87
N PRO A 481 46.12 9.04 -6.93
CA PRO A 481 46.94 9.13 -5.73
C PRO A 481 46.93 7.78 -5.01
N SER A 482 48.12 7.26 -4.68
CA SER A 482 48.31 6.04 -3.90
C SER A 482 47.79 6.27 -2.49
N SER A 483 46.50 6.01 -2.28
CA SER A 483 45.87 6.08 -0.98
C SER A 483 46.08 4.76 -0.26
N SER A 484 46.75 4.79 0.89
CA SER A 484 47.13 3.64 1.72
C SER A 484 46.01 3.16 2.67
N SER A 485 44.77 3.58 2.46
CA SER A 485 43.64 3.16 3.31
C SER A 485 42.80 2.08 2.63
N ASP A 486 42.48 1.00 3.37
CA ASP A 486 41.54 -0.06 2.94
C ASP A 486 40.12 0.45 2.59
N ARG A 487 39.84 1.74 2.86
CA ARG A 487 38.54 2.39 2.60
C ARG A 487 38.43 2.96 1.18
N THR A 488 39.56 3.29 0.57
CA THR A 488 39.62 3.98 -0.71
C THR A 488 39.77 3.01 -1.86
N TRP A 489 38.93 3.18 -2.88
CA TRP A 489 38.91 2.39 -4.09
C TRP A 489 39.41 3.23 -5.28
N SER A 490 40.18 2.62 -6.18
CA SER A 490 40.65 3.22 -7.43
C SER A 490 39.63 3.07 -8.56
N GLY A 491 39.68 3.89 -9.62
CA GLY A 491 38.79 3.73 -10.80
C GLY A 491 37.62 4.70 -10.86
N LEU A 492 36.49 4.28 -11.46
CA LEU A 492 35.23 5.05 -11.54
C LEU A 492 34.20 4.69 -10.46
N PRO A 493 33.44 5.66 -9.93
CA PRO A 493 32.47 5.43 -8.87
C PRO A 493 31.36 4.51 -9.35
N VAL A 494 31.02 3.54 -8.52
CA VAL A 494 30.01 2.53 -8.83
C VAL A 494 28.69 2.90 -8.17
N VAL A 495 27.67 3.13 -9.00
CA VAL A 495 26.30 3.44 -8.57
C VAL A 495 25.40 2.23 -8.80
N PHE A 496 24.77 1.73 -7.73
CA PHE A 496 23.71 0.75 -7.84
C PHE A 496 22.34 1.43 -7.76
N ASP A 497 21.59 1.34 -8.86
CA ASP A 497 20.18 1.68 -8.89
C ASP A 497 19.37 0.52 -8.32
N GLU A 498 19.12 0.57 -7.00
CA GLU A 498 18.30 -0.42 -6.28
C GLU A 498 16.86 0.06 -6.09
N VAL A 499 16.42 1.07 -6.87
CA VAL A 499 15.05 1.60 -6.81
C VAL A 499 14.03 0.50 -7.09
N PHE A 500 14.34 -0.42 -8.01
CA PHE A 500 13.50 -1.60 -8.29
C PHE A 500 13.89 -2.81 -7.44
N THR A 501 15.17 -3.16 -7.41
CA THR A 501 15.67 -4.47 -6.96
C THR A 501 15.97 -4.56 -5.47
N GLY A 502 16.09 -3.42 -4.78
CA GLY A 502 16.41 -3.36 -3.36
C GLY A 502 15.27 -3.78 -2.44
N LEU A 503 15.56 -3.74 -1.13
CA LEU A 503 14.58 -3.84 -0.05
C LEU A 503 13.73 -5.13 -0.10
N TYR A 504 14.41 -6.27 -0.23
CA TYR A 504 13.80 -7.60 -0.27
C TYR A 504 12.89 -7.88 -1.47
N ARG A 505 12.85 -7.01 -2.50
CA ARG A 505 12.13 -7.30 -3.76
C ARG A 505 12.55 -8.67 -4.31
N LEU A 506 13.85 -8.94 -4.34
CA LEU A 506 14.47 -10.19 -4.79
C LEU A 506 14.84 -11.15 -3.65
N GLY A 507 14.26 -10.96 -2.46
CA GLY A 507 14.49 -11.80 -1.28
C GLY A 507 15.75 -11.48 -0.47
N ARG A 508 16.50 -10.43 -0.84
CA ARG A 508 17.65 -9.91 -0.09
C ARG A 508 17.52 -8.42 0.17
N ALA A 509 18.08 -7.94 1.28
CA ALA A 509 18.00 -6.52 1.67
C ALA A 509 18.58 -5.59 0.60
N SER A 510 19.72 -5.98 0.03
CA SER A 510 20.35 -5.35 -1.12
C SER A 510 20.72 -6.38 -2.18
N SER A 511 20.51 -6.02 -3.43
CA SER A 511 20.85 -6.85 -4.58
C SER A 511 22.36 -6.91 -4.84
N ALA A 512 23.15 -6.00 -4.25
CA ALA A 512 24.61 -6.06 -4.23
C ALA A 512 25.15 -7.42 -3.75
N SER A 513 24.45 -8.06 -2.81
CA SER A 513 24.84 -9.37 -2.28
C SER A 513 24.77 -10.51 -3.31
N PHE A 514 24.04 -10.35 -4.42
CA PHE A 514 24.08 -11.31 -5.54
C PHE A 514 25.35 -11.17 -6.37
N LEU A 515 25.95 -9.99 -6.38
CA LEU A 515 27.14 -9.66 -7.16
C LEU A 515 28.46 -9.87 -6.39
N ASP A 516 28.37 -10.17 -5.09
CA ASP A 516 29.52 -10.24 -4.17
C ASP A 516 30.42 -8.99 -4.22
N THR A 517 29.83 -7.82 -4.49
CA THR A 517 30.54 -6.55 -4.57
C THR A 517 29.64 -5.39 -4.12
N HIS A 518 30.26 -4.32 -3.65
CA HIS A 518 29.58 -3.19 -3.03
C HIS A 518 29.60 -1.93 -3.89
N ALA A 519 28.48 -1.21 -3.91
CA ALA A 519 28.41 0.13 -4.49
C ALA A 519 29.11 1.20 -3.65
N ASP A 520 29.47 2.30 -4.30
CA ASP A 520 29.92 3.53 -3.66
C ASP A 520 28.74 4.48 -3.38
N ILE A 521 27.69 4.35 -4.19
CA ILE A 521 26.41 5.05 -4.07
C ILE A 521 25.29 4.04 -4.36
N SER A 522 24.25 4.00 -3.54
CA SER A 522 23.06 3.16 -3.80
C SER A 522 21.77 3.96 -3.63
N VAL A 523 20.83 3.81 -4.55
CA VAL A 523 19.56 4.57 -4.56
C VAL A 523 18.39 3.66 -4.22
N HIS A 524 17.55 4.07 -3.27
CA HIS A 524 16.41 3.29 -2.76
C HIS A 524 15.13 4.13 -2.76
N ALA A 525 14.06 3.63 -3.36
CA ALA A 525 12.71 4.22 -3.30
C ALA A 525 11.66 3.10 -3.37
N LYS A 526 10.53 3.29 -4.05
CA LYS A 526 9.45 2.29 -4.25
C LYS A 526 9.05 1.55 -2.96
N LEU A 527 9.57 0.34 -2.72
CA LEU A 527 9.27 -0.47 -1.54
C LEU A 527 9.67 0.22 -0.22
N LEU A 528 10.55 1.23 -0.29
CA LEU A 528 11.02 2.01 0.86
C LEU A 528 9.87 2.41 1.79
N THR A 529 8.76 2.87 1.24
CA THR A 529 7.59 3.36 1.99
C THR A 529 6.40 2.40 1.97
N GLY A 530 6.63 1.13 1.58
CA GLY A 530 5.59 0.11 1.53
C GLY A 530 4.47 0.40 0.54
N GLY A 531 4.68 1.34 -0.40
CA GLY A 531 3.68 1.77 -1.37
C GLY A 531 2.67 2.80 -0.87
N LEU A 532 2.90 3.45 0.28
CA LEU A 532 1.96 4.43 0.84
C LEU A 532 2.21 5.88 0.39
N VAL A 533 3.47 6.34 0.39
CA VAL A 533 3.85 7.73 0.07
C VAL A 533 5.19 7.79 -0.66
N PRO A 534 5.46 8.83 -1.48
CA PRO A 534 6.75 8.96 -2.15
C PRO A 534 7.86 9.34 -1.15
N LEU A 535 9.01 8.67 -1.27
CA LEU A 535 10.28 9.04 -0.64
C LEU A 535 11.40 8.31 -1.38
N CYS A 536 12.57 8.94 -1.47
CA CYS A 536 13.79 8.30 -1.93
C CYS A 536 14.96 8.65 -1.00
N ILE A 537 15.90 7.73 -0.89
CA ILE A 537 17.13 7.90 -0.14
C ILE A 537 18.30 7.36 -0.97
N THR A 538 19.30 8.22 -1.15
CA THR A 538 20.57 7.91 -1.82
C THR A 538 21.62 7.76 -0.74
N LEU A 539 22.14 6.55 -0.57
CA LEU A 539 23.24 6.29 0.33
C LEU A 539 24.56 6.50 -0.41
N ALA A 540 25.55 7.07 0.27
CA ALA A 540 26.88 7.31 -0.27
C ALA A 540 27.95 6.87 0.73
N SER A 541 29.10 6.48 0.19
CA SER A 541 30.31 6.22 0.99
C SER A 541 30.95 7.51 1.50
N GLU A 542 31.80 7.38 2.51
CA GLU A 542 32.52 8.52 3.09
C GLU A 542 33.40 9.22 2.03
N ASP A 543 34.10 8.46 1.19
CA ASP A 543 34.92 8.98 0.09
C ASP A 543 34.13 9.89 -0.88
N ILE A 544 32.87 9.52 -1.16
CA ILE A 544 31.99 10.32 -2.01
C ILE A 544 31.64 11.63 -1.32
N PHE A 545 31.33 11.58 -0.02
CA PHE A 545 31.01 12.76 0.78
C PHE A 545 32.19 13.73 0.89
N ASP A 546 33.39 13.22 1.12
CA ASP A 546 34.63 14.00 1.27
C ASP A 546 35.01 14.76 -0.02
N ALA A 547 34.49 14.35 -1.18
CA ALA A 547 34.67 15.10 -2.42
C ALA A 547 33.93 16.46 -2.42
N PHE A 548 32.87 16.60 -1.61
CA PHE A 548 32.07 17.82 -1.44
C PHE A 548 32.39 18.57 -0.15
N CYS A 549 33.14 17.96 0.77
CA CYS A 549 33.46 18.54 2.07
C CYS A 549 34.64 19.54 1.97
N THR A 550 34.35 20.78 1.57
CA THR A 550 35.30 21.90 1.60
C THR A 550 34.76 23.06 2.45
N PRO A 551 35.58 24.06 2.81
CA PRO A 551 35.11 25.26 3.50
C PRO A 551 34.14 26.14 2.67
N HIS A 552 34.02 25.91 1.35
CA HIS A 552 33.25 26.76 0.46
C HIS A 552 31.91 26.15 0.11
N LYS A 553 30.82 26.86 0.39
CA LYS A 553 29.44 26.41 0.10
C LYS A 553 29.20 26.04 -1.37
N VAL A 554 29.88 26.71 -2.30
CA VAL A 554 29.77 26.43 -3.75
C VAL A 554 30.26 25.03 -4.13
N ASP A 555 31.12 24.42 -3.32
CA ASP A 555 31.63 23.07 -3.54
C ASP A 555 30.71 22.00 -2.94
N ALA A 556 29.76 22.38 -2.08
CA ALA A 556 28.79 21.46 -1.51
C ALA A 556 27.87 20.86 -2.60
N LEU A 557 27.17 19.77 -2.26
CA LEU A 557 26.13 19.24 -3.12
C LEU A 557 24.91 20.17 -3.06
N LEU A 558 24.87 21.17 -3.95
CA LEU A 558 23.78 22.15 -4.07
C LEU A 558 22.56 21.55 -4.78
N HIS A 559 21.97 20.54 -4.16
CA HIS A 559 20.74 19.91 -4.60
C HIS A 559 19.80 19.80 -3.40
N GLY A 560 18.51 20.00 -3.62
CA GLY A 560 17.51 19.87 -2.57
C GLY A 560 16.11 20.13 -3.10
N HIS A 561 15.13 19.48 -2.48
CA HIS A 561 13.71 19.67 -2.74
C HIS A 561 13.03 20.27 -1.51
N SER A 562 11.89 20.92 -1.70
CA SER A 562 11.13 21.49 -0.57
C SER A 562 10.75 20.41 0.46
N TYR A 563 10.42 19.18 0.00
CA TYR A 563 10.00 18.06 0.86
C TYR A 563 11.15 17.11 1.24
N THR A 564 12.41 17.55 1.13
CA THR A 564 13.59 16.75 1.50
C THR A 564 13.43 16.18 2.91
N ALA A 565 13.47 14.85 3.02
CA ALA A 565 13.25 14.07 4.24
C ALA A 565 11.95 14.38 4.99
N HIS A 566 10.84 14.57 4.28
CA HIS A 566 9.56 14.85 4.95
C HIS A 566 9.23 13.80 6.04
N PRO A 567 8.87 14.22 7.28
CA PRO A 567 8.74 13.32 8.43
C PRO A 567 7.75 12.17 8.23
N VAL A 568 6.66 12.41 7.48
CA VAL A 568 5.64 11.40 7.18
C VAL A 568 6.24 10.25 6.38
N GLY A 569 6.94 10.55 5.28
CA GLY A 569 7.61 9.53 4.48
C GLY A 569 8.69 8.80 5.26
N CYS A 570 9.49 9.53 6.06
CA CYS A 570 10.58 8.91 6.81
C CYS A 570 10.05 7.92 7.86
N ARG A 571 8.96 8.29 8.57
CA ARG A 571 8.32 7.43 9.57
C ARG A 571 7.69 6.19 8.94
N VAL A 572 6.96 6.39 7.84
CA VAL A 572 6.37 5.28 7.07
C VAL A 572 7.44 4.34 6.53
N ALA A 573 8.56 4.88 6.06
CA ALA A 573 9.67 4.08 5.57
C ALA A 573 10.31 3.24 6.67
N GLU A 574 10.54 3.79 7.86
CA GLU A 574 11.05 3.00 9.00
C GLU A 574 10.11 1.83 9.32
N ALA A 575 8.80 2.09 9.42
CA ALA A 575 7.83 1.03 9.66
C ALA A 575 7.82 -0.01 8.54
N SER A 576 7.89 0.42 7.27
CA SER A 576 7.99 -0.48 6.11
C SER A 576 9.23 -1.37 6.19
N LEU A 577 10.41 -0.80 6.49
CA LEU A 577 11.67 -1.55 6.63
C LEU A 577 11.58 -2.61 7.73
N ARG A 578 10.99 -2.26 8.88
CA ARG A 578 10.73 -3.21 9.99
C ARG A 578 9.81 -4.35 9.53
N MET A 579 8.67 -4.02 8.92
CA MET A 579 7.69 -4.99 8.44
C MET A 579 8.26 -5.91 7.35
N LEU A 580 9.04 -5.37 6.42
CA LEU A 580 9.71 -6.14 5.37
C LEU A 580 10.73 -7.11 5.95
N THR A 581 11.52 -6.67 6.93
CA THR A 581 12.50 -7.53 7.62
C THR A 581 11.80 -8.71 8.31
N THR A 582 10.72 -8.46 9.06
CA THR A 582 9.92 -9.50 9.70
C THR A 582 9.32 -10.46 8.68
N LYS A 583 8.67 -9.95 7.63
CA LYS A 583 8.08 -10.79 6.57
C LYS A 583 9.12 -11.63 5.83
N ASN A 584 10.31 -11.08 5.60
CA ASN A 584 11.40 -11.81 4.98
C ASN A 584 11.84 -12.98 5.87
N ALA A 585 12.04 -12.74 7.17
CA ALA A 585 12.37 -13.79 8.12
C ALA A 585 11.29 -14.89 8.19
N GLU A 586 10.01 -14.51 8.24
CA GLU A 586 8.88 -15.45 8.21
C GLU A 586 8.88 -16.31 6.93
N ARG A 587 9.11 -15.71 5.77
CA ARG A 587 9.18 -16.42 4.47
C ARG A 587 10.35 -17.40 4.43
N CYS A 588 11.54 -16.99 4.87
CA CYS A 588 12.70 -17.86 4.97
C CYS A 588 12.41 -19.07 5.87
N GLN A 589 11.78 -18.85 7.02
CA GLN A 589 11.41 -19.94 7.94
C GLN A 589 10.39 -20.90 7.32
N GLN A 590 9.34 -20.38 6.67
CA GLN A 590 8.33 -21.19 5.99
C GLN A 590 8.95 -22.09 4.91
N MET A 591 9.96 -21.61 4.19
CA MET A 591 10.68 -22.41 3.21
C MET A 591 11.52 -23.50 3.84
N LEU A 592 12.28 -23.20 4.91
CA LEU A 592 13.05 -24.22 5.64
C LEU A 592 12.16 -25.37 6.13
N LEU A 593 10.92 -25.06 6.54
CA LEU A 593 9.93 -26.06 6.92
C LEU A 593 9.41 -26.87 5.73
N ARG A 594 9.22 -26.25 4.56
CA ARG A 594 8.78 -26.93 3.33
C ARG A 594 9.84 -27.91 2.80
N ASP A 595 11.11 -27.56 2.92
CA ASP A 595 12.23 -28.37 2.42
C ASP A 595 12.68 -29.49 3.38
N GLN A 596 12.05 -29.62 4.57
CA GLN A 596 12.31 -30.71 5.52
C GLN A 596 11.04 -31.55 5.80
N PRO A 597 10.76 -32.62 5.03
CA PRO A 597 9.51 -33.38 5.15
C PRO A 597 9.35 -34.23 6.43
N HIS A 598 10.36 -34.33 7.32
CA HIS A 598 10.45 -35.42 8.32
C HIS A 598 10.82 -35.03 9.77
N ARG A 599 10.54 -33.80 10.25
CA ARG A 599 10.64 -33.50 11.70
C ARG A 599 9.28 -33.24 12.34
N GLN A 600 8.96 -34.04 13.35
CA GLN A 600 7.72 -33.96 14.13
C GLN A 600 7.56 -32.59 14.84
N PRO A 601 6.32 -32.14 15.12
CA PRO A 601 6.00 -30.77 15.52
C PRO A 601 6.23 -30.45 17.01
N HIS A 602 7.19 -31.10 17.67
CA HIS A 602 7.34 -30.99 19.14
C HIS A 602 8.49 -30.13 19.66
N ASN A 603 9.36 -29.58 18.80
CA ASN A 603 10.39 -28.63 19.21
C ASN A 603 10.34 -27.38 18.32
N GLN A 604 9.43 -26.45 18.61
CA GLN A 604 9.49 -25.09 18.05
C GLN A 604 10.36 -24.22 18.97
N PRO A 605 11.50 -23.68 18.51
CA PRO A 605 12.19 -22.63 19.25
C PRO A 605 11.39 -21.33 19.11
N SER A 606 11.03 -20.70 20.23
CA SER A 606 10.55 -19.33 20.28
C SER A 606 11.70 -18.39 19.89
N VAL A 607 11.51 -17.58 18.86
CA VAL A 607 12.53 -16.62 18.41
C VAL A 607 12.26 -15.26 19.06
N GLU A 608 13.14 -14.85 19.96
CA GLU A 608 13.27 -13.44 20.37
C GLU A 608 13.84 -12.62 19.22
N ALA A 609 13.23 -11.47 18.94
CA ALA A 609 13.71 -10.51 17.96
C ALA A 609 15.01 -9.86 18.47
N GLY A 610 16.17 -10.38 18.06
CA GLY A 610 17.45 -9.76 18.41
C GLY A 610 18.73 -10.57 18.25
N VAL A 611 18.70 -11.79 17.74
CA VAL A 611 19.92 -12.61 17.59
C VAL A 611 20.44 -12.55 16.15
N ASP A 612 21.71 -12.19 15.99
CA ASP A 612 22.47 -12.32 14.74
C ASP A 612 22.33 -13.75 14.20
N LEU A 613 21.52 -13.91 13.15
CA LEU A 613 21.36 -15.17 12.44
C LEU A 613 22.68 -15.47 11.71
N PRO A 614 23.34 -16.62 11.96
CA PRO A 614 24.65 -16.92 11.40
C PRO A 614 24.63 -16.99 9.86
N GLU A 615 25.83 -16.94 9.28
CA GLU A 615 26.29 -17.03 7.87
C GLU A 615 25.53 -17.94 6.86
N GLN A 616 24.47 -18.63 7.28
CA GLN A 616 23.56 -19.42 6.47
C GLN A 616 22.21 -18.71 6.34
N LEU A 617 22.01 -17.97 5.25
CA LEU A 617 20.77 -17.97 4.45
C LEU A 617 21.09 -17.32 3.09
N ARG A 618 21.97 -17.97 2.30
CA ARG A 618 22.03 -17.79 0.84
C ARG A 618 20.76 -18.30 0.13
N HIS A 619 19.67 -18.52 0.87
CA HIS A 619 18.41 -19.01 0.34
C HIS A 619 17.66 -17.85 -0.30
N VAL A 620 17.70 -17.87 -1.62
CA VAL A 620 16.82 -17.10 -2.47
C VAL A 620 15.43 -17.72 -2.37
N TRP A 621 14.41 -16.91 -2.08
CA TRP A 621 13.02 -17.37 -2.01
C TRP A 621 12.18 -16.81 -3.15
N SER A 622 11.04 -17.45 -3.43
CA SER A 622 10.04 -16.97 -4.37
C SER A 622 8.65 -17.02 -3.73
N SER A 623 7.87 -15.94 -3.86
CA SER A 623 6.43 -15.90 -3.53
C SER A 623 5.60 -16.79 -4.45
N TRP A 624 6.17 -17.18 -5.60
CA TRP A 624 5.52 -17.94 -6.65
C TRP A 624 6.00 -19.38 -6.59
N SER A 625 5.06 -20.32 -6.52
CA SER A 625 5.37 -21.75 -6.45
C SER A 625 6.03 -22.24 -7.74
N ASP A 626 6.97 -23.18 -7.62
CA ASP A 626 7.60 -23.85 -8.77
C ASP A 626 6.57 -24.44 -9.73
N GLN A 627 5.49 -25.02 -9.20
CA GLN A 627 4.40 -25.59 -10.02
C GLN A 627 3.76 -24.53 -10.92
N LEU A 628 3.39 -23.37 -10.36
CA LEU A 628 2.85 -22.25 -11.14
C LEU A 628 3.83 -21.81 -12.24
N VAL A 629 5.11 -21.65 -11.92
CA VAL A 629 6.13 -21.21 -12.89
C VAL A 629 6.29 -22.25 -13.99
N LEU A 630 6.31 -23.54 -13.64
CA LEU A 630 6.37 -24.66 -14.59
C LEU A 630 5.14 -24.70 -15.50
N ASP A 631 3.94 -24.53 -14.94
CA ASP A 631 2.69 -24.52 -15.70
C ASP A 631 2.64 -23.34 -16.67
N LEU A 632 3.04 -22.14 -16.23
CA LEU A 632 3.17 -20.97 -17.09
C LEU A 632 4.17 -21.20 -18.21
N SER A 633 5.36 -21.73 -17.89
CA SER A 633 6.42 -21.99 -18.89
C SER A 633 6.02 -23.00 -19.97
N ARG A 634 5.02 -23.85 -19.70
CA ARG A 634 4.50 -24.87 -20.63
C ARG A 634 3.31 -24.38 -21.45
N SER A 635 2.77 -23.20 -21.15
CA SER A 635 1.70 -22.60 -21.93
C SER A 635 2.19 -22.20 -23.33
N GLU A 636 1.42 -22.53 -24.37
CA GLU A 636 1.82 -22.28 -25.77
C GLU A 636 2.09 -20.80 -26.07
N GLN A 637 1.43 -19.90 -25.35
CA GLN A 637 1.54 -18.45 -25.52
C GLN A 637 2.72 -17.85 -24.76
N VAL A 638 3.38 -18.62 -23.89
CA VAL A 638 4.50 -18.18 -23.07
C VAL A 638 5.82 -18.57 -23.76
N GLU A 639 6.71 -17.59 -23.92
CA GLU A 639 8.07 -17.81 -24.41
C GLU A 639 9.01 -18.17 -23.27
N ALA A 640 8.93 -17.42 -22.17
CA ALA A 640 9.72 -17.63 -20.96
C ALA A 640 8.96 -17.16 -19.73
N ALA A 641 9.23 -17.78 -18.58
CA ALA A 641 8.73 -17.31 -17.29
C ALA A 641 9.82 -17.52 -16.23
N PHE A 642 9.95 -16.56 -15.32
CA PHE A 642 10.85 -16.68 -14.17
C PHE A 642 10.25 -16.03 -12.93
N ALA A 643 10.67 -16.50 -11.76
CA ALA A 643 10.29 -15.93 -10.49
C ALA A 643 11.48 -15.78 -9.55
N LEU A 644 11.57 -14.65 -8.85
CA LEU A 644 12.63 -14.34 -7.89
C LEU A 644 12.12 -13.37 -6.83
N GLY A 645 12.20 -13.74 -5.55
CA GLY A 645 11.63 -12.97 -4.46
C GLY A 645 10.13 -12.78 -4.67
N THR A 646 9.69 -11.54 -4.81
CA THR A 646 8.29 -11.22 -5.13
C THR A 646 8.04 -11.04 -6.63
N VAL A 647 9.08 -11.04 -7.47
CA VAL A 647 8.96 -10.81 -8.92
C VAL A 647 8.54 -12.10 -9.62
N LEU A 648 7.56 -11.99 -10.51
CA LEU A 648 7.23 -12.96 -11.55
C LEU A 648 7.25 -12.20 -12.87
N SER A 649 8.05 -12.67 -13.82
CA SER A 649 8.09 -12.14 -15.19
C SER A 649 7.63 -13.23 -16.14
N ILE A 650 6.82 -12.83 -17.13
CA ILE A 650 6.27 -13.71 -18.15
C ILE A 650 6.48 -13.01 -19.50
N SER A 651 7.29 -13.61 -20.35
CA SER A 651 7.48 -13.20 -21.74
C SER A 651 6.44 -13.93 -22.59
N LEU A 652 5.61 -13.19 -23.30
CA LEU A 652 4.57 -13.74 -24.16
C LEU A 652 5.00 -13.74 -25.63
N ARG A 653 4.64 -14.79 -26.36
CA ARG A 653 4.86 -14.86 -27.81
C ARG A 653 3.90 -13.90 -28.52
N SER A 654 4.45 -12.99 -29.32
CA SER A 654 3.63 -12.13 -30.20
C SER A 654 3.22 -12.90 -31.46
N GLN A 655 1.93 -12.88 -31.82
CA GLN A 655 1.43 -13.49 -33.07
C GLN A 655 1.89 -12.72 -34.32
N ASP A 656 2.23 -11.44 -34.19
CA ASP A 656 2.59 -10.55 -35.30
C ASP A 656 4.08 -10.15 -35.34
N GLY A 657 4.92 -10.75 -34.49
CA GLY A 657 6.37 -10.48 -34.45
C GLY A 657 6.76 -9.06 -34.01
N GLY A 658 5.82 -8.26 -33.51
CA GLY A 658 6.02 -6.84 -33.18
C GLY A 658 6.49 -6.54 -31.75
N GLY A 659 6.79 -7.55 -30.94
CA GLY A 659 7.19 -7.35 -29.54
C GLY A 659 8.70 -7.35 -29.34
N LYS A 660 9.30 -6.17 -29.11
CA LYS A 660 10.48 -5.99 -28.27
C LYS A 660 10.26 -4.81 -27.35
#